data_AF-A0A917YZJ2-F1
#
_entry.id   AF-A0A917YZJ2-F1
#
_cell.length_a   1.000
_cell.length_b   1.000
_cell.length_c   1.000
_cell.angle_alpha   90.00
_cell.angle_beta   90.00
_cell.angle_gamma   90.00
#
_symmetry.space_group_name_H-M   'P 1'
#
loop_
_entity.id
_entity.type
_entity.pdbx_description
1 polymer ?
#
loop_
_entity_poly.entity_id
_entity_poly.type
_entity_poly.pdbx_seq_one_letter_code
_entity_poly.pdbx_strand_id
1 'polypeptide(L)'
;MKGLLAALVLIPLSLTATPASAAPPAEDPEHPWRQKHWPQTQPWQRDAPADAQALRGRPVADIKPIDPQNWENPDHMTWADYKKPPGTNWNDPSVKGSQRTFKGALVLLDYPNQEFVVTQPKGSTIFGNPSAEAHDIPRDQVARFYQDFLNTPNELNKGHTIHEYWMEDSGGRIGVDLTGFGPYTMPGKDHEYAMEYQRNACPSGDTCNRNLRTDGNAAWIAAVGEEVAAQFDFIFYVSAGQDESSTWQEFGMMKFPTKEDVTDEFGPPDPALPNWSATRYVDWTSWQAGSTFWPNARFGVDSVQAESSGMSVYAHELSHIMGIADNYNNPYGVPLRRAYSGIWEMLSRGTFNGPGGPHSRWLIPPTAGSSMGSQHMLRNKIKLQMVDQANVLNLSRDALDESGLVTARVTARAVQPGPNGLMGLNIAFGSGDKSPACDTATNPLCDGGGYDNYTVEVVDRVGTDSFTPDSGVLLAKTKDQDRSPFIWVVDANPQDIGMTDYVLPDGTEVPITMGDYRQLSDALFHAGTDSGSEYEYVDEANRLHFYVTDLKRGRDGTLSYTVAVRSLDGAGPQKRGVRLLPAAGVPAGKGVSTCTFPLFNTGRAAPAQGQHPEDVSAYLNTDVYRLKAEARGKGWTAQLPNALASVDFGKHATVTVNAVREAGGARLGKIELTATSESDPSKTVTATCHVVGL
;
A
#
# COMPACT_ATOMS: atom_id res chain seq x y z
N MET A 1 -57.31 -75.89 5.38
CA MET A 1 -57.13 -76.54 6.69
C MET A 1 -55.65 -76.86 6.82
N LYS A 2 -54.94 -76.27 7.80
CA LYS A 2 -53.52 -76.49 8.17
C LYS A 2 -52.49 -76.01 7.12
N GLY A 3 -51.38 -75.35 7.42
CA GLY A 3 -50.76 -74.92 8.68
C GLY A 3 -49.33 -74.40 8.40
N LEU A 4 -48.96 -73.33 9.12
CA LEU A 4 -47.64 -72.80 9.51
C LEU A 4 -46.33 -73.33 8.88
N LEU A 5 -45.39 -72.43 8.60
CA LEU A 5 -44.20 -72.18 9.47
C LEU A 5 -43.43 -70.93 9.02
N ALA A 6 -43.38 -69.90 9.87
CA ALA A 6 -42.37 -68.84 9.80
C ALA A 6 -41.92 -68.52 11.24
N ALA A 7 -40.62 -68.69 11.48
CA ALA A 7 -39.97 -68.58 12.77
C ALA A 7 -39.82 -67.10 13.19
N LEU A 8 -40.18 -66.80 14.44
CA LEU A 8 -39.82 -65.57 15.14
C LEU A 8 -38.36 -65.66 15.62
N VAL A 9 -37.55 -64.65 15.30
CA VAL A 9 -36.30 -64.35 16.00
C VAL A 9 -36.47 -62.96 16.62
N LEU A 10 -36.45 -62.92 17.95
CA LEU A 10 -36.38 -61.73 18.79
C LEU A 10 -34.92 -61.27 18.89
N ILE A 11 -34.65 -60.01 18.56
CA ILE A 11 -33.38 -59.32 18.87
C ILE A 11 -33.71 -58.14 19.79
N PRO A 12 -33.01 -57.95 20.93
CA PRO A 12 -33.32 -56.93 21.92
C PRO A 12 -32.90 -55.53 21.46
N LEU A 13 -33.81 -54.55 21.67
CA LEU A 13 -33.52 -53.12 21.58
C LEU A 13 -32.51 -52.73 22.67
N SER A 14 -31.31 -52.35 22.25
CA SER A 14 -30.38 -51.56 23.06
C SER A 14 -30.55 -50.09 22.69
N LEU A 15 -30.98 -49.28 23.66
CA LEU A 15 -31.02 -47.83 23.58
C LEU A 15 -29.57 -47.30 23.63
N THR A 16 -28.98 -47.02 22.46
CA THR A 16 -27.80 -46.16 22.38
C THR A 16 -28.27 -44.71 22.35
N ALA A 17 -27.94 -43.96 23.39
CA ALA A 17 -28.06 -42.51 23.39
C ALA A 17 -27.18 -41.94 22.25
N THR A 18 -27.81 -41.33 21.26
CA THR A 18 -27.13 -40.51 20.24
C THR A 18 -26.53 -39.29 20.91
N PRO A 19 -25.21 -39.02 20.78
CA PRO A 19 -24.68 -37.71 21.15
C PRO A 19 -25.36 -36.64 20.29
N ALA A 20 -25.56 -35.46 20.88
CA ALA A 20 -26.19 -34.32 20.25
C ALA A 20 -25.60 -34.10 18.84
N SER A 21 -26.49 -34.05 17.85
CA SER A 21 -26.18 -33.78 16.45
C SER A 21 -25.21 -32.61 16.36
N ALA A 22 -24.04 -32.85 15.77
CA ALA A 22 -23.20 -31.78 15.25
C ALA A 22 -24.10 -30.86 14.41
N ALA A 23 -23.99 -29.55 14.65
CA ALA A 23 -24.53 -28.58 13.71
C ALA A 23 -23.97 -28.93 12.31
N PRO A 24 -24.74 -28.74 11.22
CA PRO A 24 -24.16 -28.83 9.89
C PRO A 24 -22.90 -27.96 9.84
N PRO A 25 -21.82 -28.38 9.14
CA PRO A 25 -20.65 -27.53 8.98
C PRO A 25 -21.13 -26.16 8.52
N ALA A 26 -20.69 -25.11 9.19
CA ALA A 26 -20.98 -23.76 8.72
C ALA A 26 -20.53 -23.69 7.25
N GLU A 27 -21.38 -23.16 6.38
CA GLU A 27 -20.97 -22.87 5.00
C GLU A 27 -19.71 -22.00 5.05
N ASP A 28 -18.76 -22.28 4.16
CA ASP A 28 -17.55 -21.46 4.09
C ASP A 28 -17.95 -20.01 3.81
N PRO A 29 -17.26 -19.03 4.44
CA PRO A 29 -17.46 -17.65 4.07
C PRO A 29 -17.12 -17.45 2.58
N GLU A 30 -17.82 -16.54 1.92
CA GLU A 30 -17.51 -16.10 0.54
C GLU A 30 -16.03 -15.72 0.37
N HIS A 31 -15.44 -15.16 1.43
CA HIS A 31 -14.04 -14.80 1.51
C HIS A 31 -13.33 -15.65 2.58
N PRO A 32 -12.29 -16.43 2.25
CA PRO A 32 -11.64 -17.36 3.18
C PRO A 32 -11.10 -16.72 4.47
N TRP A 33 -10.77 -15.42 4.45
CA TRP A 33 -10.28 -14.68 5.62
C TRP A 33 -11.39 -14.21 6.57
N ARG A 34 -12.67 -14.33 6.18
CA ARG A 34 -13.81 -13.97 7.04
C ARG A 34 -14.29 -15.12 7.93
N GLN A 35 -13.47 -16.16 8.09
CA GLN A 35 -13.76 -17.33 8.94
C GLN A 35 -14.07 -16.93 10.39
N LYS A 36 -15.00 -17.66 11.02
CA LYS A 36 -15.40 -17.44 12.41
C LYS A 36 -14.41 -18.07 13.40
N HIS A 37 -13.17 -17.58 13.39
CA HIS A 37 -12.06 -18.05 14.25
C HIS A 37 -12.04 -17.44 15.65
N TRP A 38 -12.54 -16.21 15.77
CA TRP A 38 -12.40 -15.38 16.96
C TRP A 38 -13.69 -15.30 17.78
N PRO A 39 -13.57 -15.08 19.11
CA PRO A 39 -14.74 -14.92 19.97
C PRO A 39 -15.64 -13.75 19.56
N GLN A 40 -15.06 -12.68 19.02
CA GLN A 40 -15.76 -11.50 18.51
C GLN A 40 -15.64 -11.39 16.98
N THR A 41 -16.65 -10.76 16.37
CA THR A 41 -16.62 -10.40 14.95
C THR A 41 -15.66 -9.24 14.72
N GLN A 42 -14.63 -9.49 13.95
CA GLN A 42 -13.53 -8.56 13.67
C GLN A 42 -13.87 -7.54 12.56
N PRO A 43 -13.13 -6.42 12.44
CA PRO A 43 -13.41 -5.37 11.46
C PRO A 43 -13.43 -5.82 9.99
N TRP A 44 -12.49 -6.68 9.57
CA TRP A 44 -12.42 -7.23 8.20
C TRP A 44 -13.48 -8.30 7.89
N GLN A 45 -14.19 -8.79 8.91
CA GLN A 45 -15.30 -9.74 8.75
C GLN A 45 -16.61 -9.05 8.38
N ARG A 46 -16.60 -7.73 8.26
CA ARG A 46 -17.74 -6.89 7.90
C ARG A 46 -17.45 -6.19 6.59
N ASP A 47 -18.50 -5.83 5.87
CA ASP A 47 -18.37 -4.93 4.74
C ASP A 47 -18.07 -3.51 5.23
N ALA A 48 -17.46 -2.70 4.36
CA ALA A 48 -17.11 -1.33 4.68
C ALA A 48 -18.34 -0.55 5.20
N PRO A 49 -18.22 0.18 6.32
CA PRO A 49 -19.30 1.06 6.76
C PRO A 49 -19.52 2.18 5.73
N ALA A 50 -20.80 2.49 5.46
CA ALA A 50 -21.21 3.41 4.39
C ALA A 50 -20.76 4.87 4.60
N ASP A 51 -20.26 5.20 5.78
CA ASP A 51 -19.97 6.56 6.28
C ASP A 51 -18.51 6.80 6.67
N ALA A 52 -17.57 5.92 6.27
CA ALA A 52 -16.16 5.99 6.65
C ALA A 52 -15.39 7.26 6.21
N GLN A 53 -16.00 8.19 5.46
CA GLN A 53 -15.32 9.35 4.88
C GLN A 53 -16.07 10.65 5.22
N ALA A 54 -15.72 11.27 6.35
CA ALA A 54 -16.24 12.59 6.71
C ALA A 54 -15.49 13.69 5.94
N LEU A 55 -16.07 14.15 4.83
CA LEU A 55 -15.64 15.38 4.16
C LEU A 55 -15.80 16.58 5.13
N ARG A 56 -14.81 17.48 5.17
CA ARG A 56 -14.91 18.77 5.90
C ARG A 56 -16.17 19.54 5.43
N GLY A 57 -16.84 20.22 6.36
CA GLY A 57 -18.17 20.83 6.12
C GLY A 57 -18.19 21.85 4.97
N ARG A 58 -19.08 21.63 3.99
CA ARG A 58 -19.33 22.54 2.86
C ARG A 58 -20.63 23.33 3.04
N PRO A 59 -20.76 24.53 2.42
CA PRO A 59 -22.03 25.26 2.41
C PRO A 59 -23.20 24.49 1.78
N VAL A 60 -22.91 23.61 0.80
CA VAL A 60 -23.87 22.69 0.18
C VAL A 60 -23.21 21.32 0.02
N ALA A 61 -23.83 20.27 0.57
CA ALA A 61 -23.31 18.91 0.49
C ALA A 61 -23.26 18.35 -0.95
N ASP A 62 -24.20 18.76 -1.81
CA ASP A 62 -24.32 18.26 -3.19
C ASP A 62 -23.23 18.78 -4.15
N ILE A 63 -22.47 19.81 -3.77
CA ILE A 63 -21.32 20.28 -4.57
C ILE A 63 -20.11 19.43 -4.21
N LYS A 64 -19.73 18.54 -5.12
CA LYS A 64 -18.56 17.66 -4.99
C LYS A 64 -17.26 18.45 -5.22
N PRO A 65 -16.16 18.13 -4.51
CA PRO A 65 -14.87 18.73 -4.81
C PRO A 65 -14.38 18.14 -6.15
N ILE A 66 -13.39 18.78 -6.77
CA ILE A 66 -12.88 18.31 -8.07
C ILE A 66 -12.15 16.96 -7.95
N ASP A 67 -11.62 16.69 -6.76
CA ASP A 67 -10.81 15.52 -6.43
C ASP A 67 -11.07 15.12 -4.97
N PRO A 68 -12.21 14.48 -4.68
CA PRO A 68 -12.50 14.01 -3.32
C PRO A 68 -11.53 12.90 -2.95
N GLN A 69 -10.88 13.02 -1.79
CA GLN A 69 -10.18 11.92 -1.16
C GLN A 69 -11.22 10.90 -0.71
N ASN A 70 -11.15 9.71 -1.30
CA ASN A 70 -12.04 8.59 -0.96
C ASN A 70 -11.18 7.35 -0.65
N TRP A 71 -10.32 7.47 0.34
CA TRP A 71 -9.46 6.37 0.73
C TRP A 71 -10.27 5.20 1.31
N GLU A 72 -9.83 3.98 1.06
CA GLU A 72 -10.51 2.75 1.48
C GLU A 72 -9.60 1.92 2.39
N ASN A 73 -10.16 1.38 3.47
CA ASN A 73 -9.41 0.48 4.35
C ASN A 73 -9.15 -0.85 3.62
N PRO A 74 -7.88 -1.30 3.46
CA PRO A 74 -7.55 -2.59 2.87
C PRO A 74 -8.29 -3.79 3.50
N ASP A 75 -8.69 -3.71 4.77
CA ASP A 75 -9.49 -4.73 5.47
C ASP A 75 -10.82 -5.04 4.77
N HIS A 76 -11.36 -4.08 4.03
CA HIS A 76 -12.66 -4.18 3.36
C HIS A 76 -12.56 -4.46 1.86
N MET A 77 -11.36 -4.43 1.30
CA MET A 77 -11.14 -4.70 -0.11
C MET A 77 -11.25 -6.18 -0.44
N THR A 78 -11.68 -6.46 -1.66
CA THR A 78 -11.87 -7.80 -2.23
C THR A 78 -11.22 -7.88 -3.61
N TRP A 79 -11.12 -9.07 -4.21
CA TRP A 79 -10.64 -9.20 -5.59
C TRP A 79 -11.48 -8.40 -6.62
N ALA A 80 -12.70 -7.96 -6.28
CA ALA A 80 -13.49 -7.07 -7.14
C ALA A 80 -12.90 -5.66 -7.28
N ASP A 81 -12.01 -5.26 -6.37
CA ASP A 81 -11.37 -3.94 -6.38
C ASP A 81 -10.16 -3.87 -7.31
N TYR A 82 -9.65 -5.04 -7.78
CA TYR A 82 -8.58 -5.08 -8.75
C TYR A 82 -9.01 -4.44 -10.08
N LYS A 83 -8.19 -3.51 -10.58
CA LYS A 83 -8.39 -2.84 -11.86
C LYS A 83 -7.12 -2.95 -12.68
N LYS A 84 -7.16 -3.68 -13.78
CA LYS A 84 -6.01 -3.83 -14.68
C LYS A 84 -5.46 -2.47 -15.18
N PRO A 85 -4.13 -2.24 -15.19
CA PRO A 85 -3.55 -1.02 -15.75
C PRO A 85 -3.89 -0.88 -17.25
N PRO A 86 -4.25 0.33 -17.74
CA PRO A 86 -4.66 0.54 -19.12
C PRO A 86 -3.62 0.08 -20.15
N GLY A 87 -4.07 -0.69 -21.16
CA GLY A 87 -3.24 -1.04 -22.32
C GLY A 87 -2.15 -2.09 -22.08
N THR A 88 -2.19 -2.80 -20.95
CA THR A 88 -1.14 -3.74 -20.54
C THR A 88 -1.55 -5.20 -20.73
N ASN A 89 -0.57 -6.11 -20.70
CA ASN A 89 -0.80 -7.55 -20.60
C ASN A 89 0.31 -8.21 -19.78
N TRP A 90 0.59 -7.64 -18.60
CA TRP A 90 1.75 -8.00 -17.77
C TRP A 90 1.73 -9.45 -17.28
N ASN A 91 0.55 -10.07 -17.20
CA ASN A 91 0.40 -11.46 -16.80
C ASN A 91 0.62 -12.47 -17.94
N ASP A 92 1.02 -12.04 -19.14
CA ASP A 92 1.39 -12.95 -20.22
C ASP A 92 2.75 -13.61 -19.95
N PRO A 93 2.80 -14.92 -19.60
CA PRO A 93 4.04 -15.58 -19.21
C PRO A 93 5.00 -15.80 -20.39
N SER A 94 4.54 -15.57 -21.64
CA SER A 94 5.39 -15.68 -22.83
C SER A 94 6.25 -14.44 -23.07
N VAL A 95 5.88 -13.30 -22.48
CA VAL A 95 6.64 -12.05 -22.57
C VAL A 95 7.77 -12.10 -21.56
N LYS A 96 8.97 -11.70 -21.98
CA LYS A 96 10.15 -11.62 -21.10
C LYS A 96 10.44 -10.15 -20.79
N GLY A 97 11.01 -9.88 -19.62
CA GLY A 97 11.45 -8.55 -19.25
C GLY A 97 12.43 -8.00 -20.28
N SER A 98 12.22 -6.75 -20.70
CA SER A 98 12.96 -6.12 -21.80
C SER A 98 14.44 -5.89 -21.47
N GLN A 99 14.80 -5.87 -20.18
CA GLN A 99 16.17 -5.73 -19.70
C GLN A 99 16.67 -7.03 -19.08
N ARG A 100 15.86 -7.67 -18.23
CA ARG A 100 16.23 -8.92 -17.56
C ARG A 100 15.01 -9.76 -17.23
N THR A 101 15.15 -11.08 -17.34
CA THR A 101 14.26 -12.03 -16.68
C THR A 101 15.09 -12.89 -15.73
N PHE A 102 14.79 -12.83 -14.44
CA PHE A 102 15.48 -13.62 -13.43
C PHE A 102 14.93 -15.03 -13.34
N LYS A 103 15.81 -16.01 -13.11
CA LYS A 103 15.48 -17.41 -12.85
C LYS A 103 15.65 -17.73 -11.36
N GLY A 104 14.55 -18.01 -10.66
CA GLY A 104 14.57 -18.41 -9.26
C GLY A 104 14.38 -19.92 -9.06
N ALA A 105 15.15 -20.51 -8.16
CA ALA A 105 14.86 -21.85 -7.64
C ALA A 105 13.88 -21.74 -6.47
N LEU A 106 12.71 -22.35 -6.57
CA LEU A 106 11.72 -22.44 -5.51
C LEU A 106 11.90 -23.80 -4.81
N VAL A 107 12.57 -23.82 -3.66
CA VAL A 107 12.98 -25.02 -2.94
C VAL A 107 12.06 -25.25 -1.74
N LEU A 108 11.21 -26.27 -1.82
CA LEU A 108 10.19 -26.57 -0.82
C LEU A 108 10.74 -27.51 0.26
N LEU A 109 10.54 -27.14 1.52
CA LEU A 109 11.10 -27.81 2.69
C LEU A 109 9.97 -28.19 3.67
N ASP A 110 9.80 -29.48 3.94
CA ASP A 110 8.89 -30.00 4.96
C ASP A 110 9.65 -30.61 6.14
N TYR A 111 8.93 -31.00 7.20
CA TYR A 111 9.51 -31.45 8.46
C TYR A 111 8.93 -32.79 8.90
N PRO A 112 9.63 -33.56 9.74
CA PRO A 112 9.11 -34.82 10.28
C PRO A 112 7.79 -34.69 11.05
N ASN A 113 7.47 -33.50 11.56
CA ASN A 113 6.25 -33.20 12.31
C ASN A 113 5.31 -32.21 11.62
N GLN A 114 5.67 -31.69 10.43
CA GLN A 114 4.88 -30.71 9.71
C GLN A 114 5.08 -30.93 8.21
N GLU A 115 4.13 -31.65 7.59
CA GLU A 115 4.01 -31.70 6.14
C GLU A 115 3.53 -30.35 5.59
N PHE A 116 3.65 -30.13 4.27
CA PHE A 116 3.00 -28.99 3.63
C PHE A 116 1.50 -29.02 3.92
N VAL A 117 0.96 -27.93 4.46
CA VAL A 117 -0.43 -27.84 4.91
C VAL A 117 -1.41 -28.14 3.78
N VAL A 118 -1.12 -27.75 2.53
CA VAL A 118 -1.96 -28.09 1.37
C VAL A 118 -2.10 -29.59 1.07
N THR A 119 -1.26 -30.46 1.65
CA THR A 119 -1.42 -31.92 1.52
C THR A 119 -2.50 -32.49 2.42
N GLN A 120 -2.95 -31.70 3.41
CA GLN A 120 -3.90 -32.14 4.43
C GLN A 120 -5.35 -31.86 4.01
N PRO A 121 -6.33 -32.49 4.69
CA PRO A 121 -7.74 -32.17 4.47
C PRO A 121 -8.06 -30.71 4.79
N LYS A 122 -9.02 -30.13 4.08
CA LYS A 122 -9.52 -28.77 4.33
C LYS A 122 -9.74 -28.49 5.82
N GLY A 123 -9.13 -27.40 6.31
CA GLY A 123 -9.31 -26.88 7.66
C GLY A 123 -8.81 -27.80 8.78
N SER A 124 -7.95 -28.77 8.49
CA SER A 124 -7.49 -29.78 9.45
C SER A 124 -6.47 -29.26 10.46
N THR A 125 -5.75 -28.19 10.15
CA THR A 125 -4.73 -27.63 11.05
C THR A 125 -5.36 -26.78 12.17
N ILE A 126 -4.59 -26.54 13.23
CA ILE A 126 -4.99 -25.69 14.36
C ILE A 126 -5.37 -24.26 13.96
N PHE A 127 -4.84 -23.78 12.84
CA PHE A 127 -5.13 -22.46 12.27
C PHE A 127 -6.35 -22.46 11.34
N GLY A 128 -7.01 -23.60 11.11
CA GLY A 128 -8.12 -23.73 10.16
C GLY A 128 -7.69 -23.72 8.69
N ASN A 129 -6.44 -24.09 8.42
CA ASN A 129 -5.90 -24.32 7.07
C ASN A 129 -5.73 -25.82 6.80
N PRO A 130 -5.54 -26.26 5.54
CA PRO A 130 -5.62 -25.47 4.31
C PRO A 130 -7.05 -24.98 4.04
N SER A 131 -7.19 -23.90 3.27
CA SER A 131 -8.47 -23.32 2.91
C SER A 131 -9.27 -24.24 1.95
N ALA A 132 -10.53 -23.88 1.70
CA ALA A 132 -11.35 -24.58 0.71
C ALA A 132 -10.83 -24.42 -0.73
N GLU A 133 -9.94 -23.45 -0.98
CA GLU A 133 -9.47 -23.14 -2.34
C GLU A 133 -8.42 -24.14 -2.84
N ALA A 134 -7.64 -24.76 -1.95
CA ALA A 134 -6.73 -25.85 -2.29
C ALA A 134 -6.37 -26.69 -1.06
N HIS A 135 -6.64 -27.99 -1.11
CA HIS A 135 -6.39 -28.96 -0.04
C HIS A 135 -6.22 -30.37 -0.62
N ASP A 136 -5.78 -31.34 0.19
CA ASP A 136 -5.53 -32.73 -0.22
C ASP A 136 -4.62 -32.88 -1.46
N ILE A 137 -3.67 -31.96 -1.65
CA ILE A 137 -2.71 -31.99 -2.76
C ILE A 137 -1.70 -33.12 -2.54
N PRO A 138 -1.50 -34.05 -3.48
CA PRO A 138 -0.50 -35.10 -3.32
C PRO A 138 0.90 -34.51 -3.08
N ARG A 139 1.64 -35.05 -2.09
CA ARG A 139 2.96 -34.53 -1.69
C ARG A 139 3.95 -34.39 -2.86
N ASP A 140 3.91 -35.31 -3.82
CA ASP A 140 4.75 -35.31 -5.03
C ASP A 140 4.37 -34.22 -6.06
N GLN A 141 3.22 -33.56 -5.88
CA GLN A 141 2.76 -32.45 -6.72
C GLN A 141 2.97 -31.07 -6.09
N VAL A 142 3.34 -31.00 -4.80
CA VAL A 142 3.41 -29.74 -4.04
C VAL A 142 4.38 -28.73 -4.65
N ALA A 143 5.57 -29.18 -5.10
CA ALA A 143 6.53 -28.28 -5.74
C ALA A 143 5.97 -27.67 -7.04
N ARG A 144 5.22 -28.47 -7.82
CA ARG A 144 4.56 -27.99 -9.03
C ARG A 144 3.40 -27.05 -8.70
N PHE A 145 2.62 -27.37 -7.67
CA PHE A 145 1.52 -26.55 -7.18
C PHE A 145 1.98 -25.13 -6.83
N TYR A 146 3.01 -24.97 -6.00
CA TYR A 146 3.52 -23.63 -5.65
C TYR A 146 4.22 -22.92 -6.81
N GLN A 147 4.91 -23.65 -7.67
CA GLN A 147 5.46 -23.07 -8.90
C GLN A 147 4.33 -22.47 -9.76
N ASP A 148 3.25 -23.22 -9.99
CA ASP A 148 2.12 -22.75 -10.81
C ASP A 148 1.34 -21.63 -10.12
N PHE A 149 1.15 -21.71 -8.80
CA PHE A 149 0.54 -20.64 -8.03
C PHE A 149 1.28 -19.31 -8.19
N LEU A 150 2.62 -19.32 -8.21
CA LEU A 150 3.42 -18.09 -8.34
C LEU A 150 3.67 -17.65 -9.78
N ASN A 151 3.82 -18.56 -10.74
CA ASN A 151 4.26 -18.21 -12.11
C ASN A 151 3.21 -18.33 -13.20
N THR A 152 2.14 -19.10 -12.98
CA THR A 152 1.21 -19.47 -14.03
C THR A 152 -0.13 -18.82 -13.74
N PRO A 153 -0.66 -17.94 -14.61
CA PRO A 153 -2.01 -17.40 -14.43
C PRO A 153 -3.03 -18.54 -14.35
N ASN A 154 -3.78 -18.61 -13.24
CA ASN A 154 -4.75 -19.66 -12.97
C ASN A 154 -5.91 -19.16 -12.09
N GLU A 155 -6.87 -20.03 -11.77
CA GLU A 155 -8.05 -19.66 -10.98
C GLU A 155 -7.73 -19.33 -9.52
N LEU A 156 -6.73 -20.00 -8.92
CA LEU A 156 -6.34 -19.83 -7.53
C LEU A 156 -5.71 -18.45 -7.30
N ASN A 157 -4.77 -18.06 -8.15
CA ASN A 157 -4.12 -16.74 -8.09
C ASN A 157 -4.89 -15.64 -8.85
N LYS A 158 -6.11 -15.92 -9.29
CA LYS A 158 -6.98 -15.00 -10.06
C LYS A 158 -6.32 -14.44 -11.34
N GLY A 159 -5.37 -15.18 -11.90
CA GLY A 159 -4.61 -14.80 -13.07
C GLY A 159 -3.39 -13.92 -12.79
N HIS A 160 -3.01 -13.75 -11.51
CA HIS A 160 -1.92 -12.88 -11.07
C HIS A 160 -0.69 -13.65 -10.64
N THR A 161 0.49 -13.17 -11.05
CA THR A 161 1.75 -13.92 -10.90
C THR A 161 2.89 -13.03 -10.45
N ILE A 162 3.95 -13.63 -9.90
CA ILE A 162 5.15 -12.89 -9.52
C ILE A 162 5.78 -12.26 -10.77
N HIS A 163 5.71 -12.95 -11.91
CA HIS A 163 6.13 -12.40 -13.20
C HIS A 163 5.38 -11.12 -13.55
N GLU A 164 4.05 -11.13 -13.41
CA GLU A 164 3.21 -9.95 -13.63
C GLU A 164 3.63 -8.80 -12.72
N TYR A 165 3.81 -9.05 -11.43
CA TYR A 165 4.22 -8.01 -10.47
C TYR A 165 5.47 -7.28 -10.96
N TRP A 166 6.53 -8.01 -11.30
CA TRP A 166 7.79 -7.41 -11.74
C TRP A 166 7.68 -6.72 -13.10
N MET A 167 6.89 -7.28 -14.03
CA MET A 167 6.63 -6.65 -15.31
C MET A 167 5.85 -5.35 -15.13
N GLU A 168 4.82 -5.32 -14.29
CA GLU A 168 4.05 -4.12 -14.04
C GLU A 168 4.91 -3.05 -13.34
N ASP A 169 5.55 -3.42 -12.24
CA ASP A 169 6.28 -2.50 -11.37
C ASP A 169 7.53 -1.91 -12.03
N SER A 170 8.11 -2.63 -12.99
CA SER A 170 9.25 -2.15 -13.77
C SER A 170 8.91 -1.62 -15.16
N GLY A 171 7.63 -1.52 -15.52
CA GLY A 171 7.24 -1.09 -16.87
C GLY A 171 7.65 -2.03 -17.99
N GLY A 172 7.73 -3.32 -17.68
CA GLY A 172 8.08 -4.42 -18.58
C GLY A 172 9.58 -4.70 -18.65
N ARG A 173 10.40 -4.07 -17.80
CA ARG A 173 11.87 -4.19 -17.86
C ARG A 173 12.39 -5.46 -17.19
N ILE A 174 11.73 -5.88 -16.11
CA ILE A 174 12.11 -7.00 -15.25
C ILE A 174 10.99 -8.04 -15.29
N GLY A 175 11.36 -9.28 -15.58
CA GLY A 175 10.49 -10.45 -15.40
C GLY A 175 11.10 -11.43 -14.41
N VAL A 176 10.28 -12.37 -13.93
CA VAL A 176 10.69 -13.49 -13.07
C VAL A 176 10.18 -14.81 -13.63
N ASP A 177 10.96 -15.87 -13.47
CA ASP A 177 10.63 -17.24 -13.86
C ASP A 177 11.13 -18.18 -12.76
N LEU A 178 10.25 -18.98 -12.15
CA LEU A 178 10.60 -19.88 -11.03
C LEU A 178 10.51 -21.35 -11.44
N THR A 179 11.37 -22.17 -10.86
CA THR A 179 11.32 -23.64 -10.97
C THR A 179 11.21 -24.27 -9.59
N GLY A 180 10.19 -25.11 -9.38
CA GLY A 180 9.91 -25.80 -8.12
C GLY A 180 10.77 -27.05 -7.92
N PHE A 181 11.24 -27.26 -6.69
CA PHE A 181 12.01 -28.41 -6.24
C PHE A 181 11.53 -28.92 -4.88
N GLY A 182 11.59 -30.23 -4.63
CA GLY A 182 11.14 -30.84 -3.38
C GLY A 182 9.70 -31.38 -3.45
N PRO A 183 9.00 -31.53 -2.31
CA PRO A 183 9.44 -31.18 -0.96
C PRO A 183 10.60 -32.04 -0.42
N TYR A 184 11.59 -31.41 0.21
CA TYR A 184 12.68 -32.08 0.92
C TYR A 184 12.42 -32.07 2.43
N THR A 185 12.50 -33.23 3.08
CA THR A 185 12.28 -33.33 4.53
C THR A 185 13.54 -32.97 5.29
N MET A 186 13.42 -31.94 6.13
CA MET A 186 14.48 -31.46 7.00
C MET A 186 14.79 -32.47 8.12
N PRO A 187 16.05 -32.50 8.61
CA PRO A 187 16.44 -33.43 9.67
C PRO A 187 15.88 -33.09 11.05
N GLY A 188 15.45 -31.85 11.28
CA GLY A 188 14.79 -31.40 12.50
C GLY A 188 13.30 -31.14 12.30
N LYS A 189 12.59 -30.94 13.41
CA LYS A 189 11.19 -30.48 13.45
C LYS A 189 11.10 -29.01 13.06
N ASP A 190 9.92 -28.57 12.62
CA ASP A 190 9.64 -27.18 12.20
C ASP A 190 10.14 -26.10 13.19
N HIS A 191 9.75 -26.19 14.45
CA HIS A 191 10.10 -25.24 15.52
C HIS A 191 11.60 -25.22 15.82
N GLU A 192 12.34 -26.29 15.48
CA GLU A 192 13.80 -26.30 15.63
C GLU A 192 14.48 -25.28 14.70
N TYR A 193 13.80 -24.87 13.62
CA TYR A 193 14.27 -23.87 12.65
C TYR A 193 13.66 -22.48 12.87
N ALA A 194 12.52 -22.38 13.54
CA ALA A 194 11.68 -21.19 13.54
C ALA A 194 11.78 -20.32 14.81
N MET A 195 12.14 -20.87 15.98
CA MET A 195 12.11 -20.14 17.26
C MET A 195 13.32 -19.21 17.48
N GLU A 196 13.56 -18.25 16.58
CA GLU A 196 14.71 -17.32 16.63
C GLU A 196 14.70 -16.40 17.85
N TYR A 197 13.55 -15.82 18.17
CA TYR A 197 13.37 -14.84 19.24
C TYR A 197 12.82 -15.46 20.53
N GLN A 198 12.31 -16.69 20.43
CA GLN A 198 11.58 -17.41 21.47
C GLN A 198 12.38 -18.59 22.03
N ARG A 199 13.71 -18.49 22.09
CA ARG A 199 14.61 -19.61 22.46
C ARG A 199 14.28 -20.25 23.81
N ASN A 200 13.69 -19.51 24.74
CA ASN A 200 13.25 -20.00 26.06
C ASN A 200 11.95 -20.83 26.02
N ALA A 201 11.27 -20.90 24.88
CA ALA A 201 10.08 -21.71 24.63
C ALA A 201 10.38 -22.96 23.80
N CYS A 202 11.66 -23.33 23.65
CA CYS A 202 12.07 -24.55 22.94
C CYS A 202 11.75 -25.81 23.77
N PRO A 203 11.02 -26.81 23.23
CA PRO A 203 10.74 -28.07 23.91
C PRO A 203 12.00 -28.79 24.41
N SER A 204 11.91 -29.42 25.57
CA SER A 204 13.01 -30.18 26.15
C SER A 204 13.43 -31.34 25.24
N GLY A 205 14.72 -31.39 24.89
CA GLY A 205 15.30 -32.40 24.01
C GLY A 205 15.39 -31.99 22.53
N ASP A 206 14.75 -30.89 22.15
CA ASP A 206 14.84 -30.32 20.80
C ASP A 206 15.93 -29.24 20.71
N THR A 207 16.37 -28.93 19.48
CA THR A 207 17.46 -27.98 19.23
C THR A 207 16.96 -26.80 18.39
N CYS A 208 16.35 -25.81 19.05
CA CYS A 208 15.76 -24.65 18.38
C CYS A 208 16.80 -23.59 18.00
N ASN A 209 17.81 -23.96 17.23
CA ASN A 209 18.78 -23.07 16.60
C ASN A 209 19.30 -23.63 15.26
N ARG A 210 18.58 -24.57 14.65
CA ARG A 210 18.94 -25.12 13.35
C ARG A 210 18.83 -24.06 12.27
N ASN A 211 19.58 -24.27 11.19
CA ASN A 211 19.62 -23.33 10.08
C ASN A 211 18.94 -23.93 8.85
N LEU A 212 17.79 -23.39 8.48
CA LEU A 212 16.98 -23.91 7.39
C LEU A 212 17.71 -23.81 6.04
N ARG A 213 18.51 -22.76 5.84
CA ARG A 213 19.28 -22.58 4.60
C ARG A 213 20.39 -23.63 4.49
N THR A 214 21.08 -23.93 5.59
CA THR A 214 22.14 -24.96 5.58
C THR A 214 21.56 -26.32 5.19
N ASP A 215 20.51 -26.76 5.89
CA ASP A 215 19.94 -28.09 5.68
C ASP A 215 19.16 -28.17 4.35
N GLY A 216 18.39 -27.13 4.03
CA GLY A 216 17.63 -27.02 2.79
C GLY A 216 18.51 -26.95 1.55
N ASN A 217 19.59 -26.16 1.59
CA ASN A 217 20.56 -26.11 0.49
C ASN A 217 21.24 -27.47 0.29
N ALA A 218 21.70 -28.09 1.38
CA ALA A 218 22.35 -29.40 1.30
C ALA A 218 21.41 -30.46 0.69
N ALA A 219 20.15 -30.49 1.09
CA ALA A 219 19.14 -31.41 0.54
C ALA A 219 18.89 -31.16 -0.96
N TRP A 220 18.74 -29.89 -1.36
CA TRP A 220 18.52 -29.51 -2.76
C TRP A 220 19.72 -29.85 -3.64
N ILE A 221 20.94 -29.45 -3.24
CA ILE A 221 22.17 -29.75 -3.98
C ILE A 221 22.40 -31.26 -4.10
N ALA A 222 22.14 -32.03 -3.06
CA ALA A 222 22.24 -33.49 -3.12
C ALA A 222 21.26 -34.11 -4.15
N ALA A 223 20.10 -33.49 -4.36
CA ALA A 223 19.10 -33.97 -5.30
C ALA A 223 19.37 -33.57 -6.76
N VAL A 224 19.81 -32.34 -7.01
CA VAL A 224 19.92 -31.79 -8.39
C VAL A 224 21.36 -31.66 -8.89
N GLY A 225 22.34 -31.62 -7.99
CA GLY A 225 23.74 -31.37 -8.29
C GLY A 225 24.07 -29.88 -8.51
N GLU A 226 25.34 -29.53 -8.26
CA GLU A 226 25.86 -28.16 -8.35
C GLU A 226 25.64 -27.51 -9.73
N GLU A 227 25.78 -28.31 -10.81
CA GLU A 227 25.64 -27.80 -12.18
C GLU A 227 24.21 -27.33 -12.51
N VAL A 228 23.19 -27.96 -11.91
CA VAL A 228 21.80 -27.53 -12.07
C VAL A 228 21.52 -26.31 -11.20
N ALA A 229 22.00 -26.33 -9.95
CA ALA A 229 21.81 -25.23 -9.01
C ALA A 229 22.43 -23.91 -9.51
N ALA A 230 23.59 -23.97 -10.16
CA ALA A 230 24.28 -22.80 -10.72
C ALA A 230 23.54 -22.12 -11.90
N GLN A 231 22.42 -22.68 -12.38
CA GLN A 231 21.61 -22.09 -13.47
C GLN A 231 20.61 -21.04 -13.00
N PHE A 232 20.41 -20.92 -11.68
CA PHE A 232 19.47 -20.00 -11.08
C PHE A 232 20.19 -18.75 -10.56
N ASP A 233 19.54 -17.60 -10.72
CA ASP A 233 20.02 -16.30 -10.25
C ASP A 233 19.89 -16.16 -8.72
N PHE A 234 18.92 -16.85 -8.11
CA PHE A 234 18.63 -16.81 -6.67
C PHE A 234 17.81 -18.03 -6.22
N ILE A 235 17.67 -18.19 -4.90
CA ILE A 235 16.90 -19.27 -4.27
C ILE A 235 15.82 -18.68 -3.36
N PHE A 236 14.61 -19.19 -3.49
CA PHE A 236 13.51 -19.04 -2.54
C PHE A 236 13.29 -20.36 -1.82
N TYR A 237 13.60 -20.42 -0.53
CA TYR A 237 13.23 -21.55 0.31
C TYR A 237 11.80 -21.34 0.82
N VAL A 238 10.95 -22.35 0.70
CA VAL A 238 9.57 -22.31 1.22
C VAL A 238 9.47 -23.34 2.34
N SER A 239 9.30 -22.87 3.57
CA SER A 239 8.99 -23.70 4.72
C SER A 239 7.51 -24.10 4.69
N ALA A 240 7.21 -25.38 4.91
CA ALA A 240 5.85 -25.83 5.22
C ALA A 240 5.30 -25.09 6.46
N GLY A 241 3.99 -24.84 6.48
CA GLY A 241 3.30 -24.14 7.58
C GLY A 241 3.26 -22.61 7.47
N GLN A 242 2.76 -21.97 8.51
CA GLN A 242 2.56 -20.52 8.55
C GLN A 242 3.86 -19.74 8.81
N ASP A 243 3.81 -18.42 8.60
CA ASP A 243 4.79 -17.48 9.13
C ASP A 243 4.29 -16.77 10.40
N GLU A 244 5.21 -16.50 11.33
CA GLU A 244 4.91 -15.86 12.63
C GLU A 244 4.29 -14.48 12.41
N SER A 245 4.78 -13.75 11.40
CA SER A 245 4.35 -12.38 11.09
C SER A 245 2.88 -12.25 10.71
N SER A 246 2.26 -13.35 10.29
CA SER A 246 0.85 -13.42 9.87
C SER A 246 -0.08 -14.05 10.90
N THR A 247 0.46 -14.66 11.96
CA THR A 247 -0.32 -15.48 12.92
C THR A 247 -0.27 -14.99 14.36
N TRP A 248 0.78 -14.24 14.75
CA TRP A 248 1.03 -13.92 16.15
C TRP A 248 -0.10 -13.12 16.79
N GLN A 249 -0.78 -12.23 16.05
CA GLN A 249 -1.85 -11.39 16.58
C GLN A 249 -3.17 -12.17 16.58
N GLU A 250 -3.40 -12.85 15.46
CA GLU A 250 -4.59 -13.61 15.08
C GLU A 250 -4.85 -14.75 16.06
N PHE A 251 -3.81 -15.52 16.38
CA PHE A 251 -3.89 -16.69 17.25
C PHE A 251 -3.25 -16.44 18.62
N GLY A 252 -3.08 -15.16 18.98
CA GLY A 252 -2.71 -14.70 20.31
C GLY A 252 -3.85 -13.93 20.97
N MET A 253 -3.63 -12.64 21.20
CA MET A 253 -4.54 -11.73 21.91
C MET A 253 -5.93 -11.55 21.27
N MET A 254 -6.07 -11.72 19.96
CA MET A 254 -7.40 -11.68 19.32
C MET A 254 -8.25 -12.90 19.69
N LYS A 255 -7.60 -14.04 19.99
CA LYS A 255 -8.26 -15.31 20.29
C LYS A 255 -8.39 -15.56 21.79
N PHE A 256 -7.39 -15.18 22.58
CA PHE A 256 -7.30 -15.47 24.01
C PHE A 256 -7.29 -14.18 24.85
N PRO A 257 -8.09 -14.07 25.92
CA PRO A 257 -8.14 -12.86 26.75
C PRO A 257 -6.79 -12.54 27.43
N THR A 258 -6.11 -13.58 27.93
CA THR A 258 -4.78 -13.49 28.54
C THR A 258 -3.89 -14.62 28.04
N LYS A 259 -2.58 -14.51 28.27
CA LYS A 259 -1.61 -15.57 27.92
C LYS A 259 -1.85 -16.86 28.70
N GLU A 260 -2.38 -16.76 29.92
CA GLU A 260 -2.75 -17.92 30.74
C GLU A 260 -4.01 -18.66 30.22
N ASP A 261 -4.81 -18.02 29.36
CA ASP A 261 -6.01 -18.63 28.76
C ASP A 261 -5.71 -19.41 27.47
N VAL A 262 -4.45 -19.42 26.99
CA VAL A 262 -4.07 -20.19 25.81
C VAL A 262 -4.23 -21.69 26.11
N THR A 263 -5.05 -22.36 25.30
CA THR A 263 -5.39 -23.78 25.48
C THR A 263 -4.20 -24.68 25.16
N ASP A 264 -4.20 -25.90 25.71
CA ASP A 264 -3.15 -26.90 25.46
C ASP A 264 -3.01 -27.25 23.96
N GLU A 265 -4.11 -27.18 23.20
CA GLU A 265 -4.11 -27.38 21.75
C GLU A 265 -3.26 -26.33 21.00
N PHE A 266 -3.19 -25.11 21.53
CA PHE A 266 -2.35 -24.02 21.04
C PHE A 266 -0.98 -23.96 21.75
N GLY A 267 -0.68 -24.95 22.60
CA GLY A 267 0.55 -25.08 23.36
C GLY A 267 1.65 -25.92 22.69
N PRO A 268 2.83 -26.01 23.33
CA PRO A 268 3.93 -26.87 22.91
C PRO A 268 3.62 -28.36 23.14
N PRO A 269 4.34 -29.27 22.47
CA PRO A 269 4.32 -30.69 22.81
C PRO A 269 4.96 -31.01 24.18
N ASP A 270 5.66 -30.05 24.79
CA ASP A 270 6.31 -30.18 26.10
C ASP A 270 5.41 -29.58 27.21
N PRO A 271 4.80 -30.42 28.08
CA PRO A 271 3.91 -29.94 29.14
C PRO A 271 4.63 -29.17 30.26
N ALA A 272 5.96 -29.11 30.26
CA ALA A 272 6.74 -28.29 31.19
C ALA A 272 6.82 -26.82 30.77
N LEU A 273 6.44 -26.50 29.53
CA LEU A 273 6.43 -25.14 28.99
C LEU A 273 5.02 -24.53 29.07
N PRO A 274 4.91 -23.19 29.17
CA PRO A 274 3.61 -22.54 29.02
C PRO A 274 3.07 -22.69 27.59
N ASN A 275 1.74 -22.59 27.44
CA ASN A 275 1.07 -22.61 26.13
C ASN A 275 1.28 -21.34 25.30
N TRP A 276 2.12 -20.41 25.76
CA TRP A 276 2.41 -19.13 25.12
C TRP A 276 3.91 -18.91 25.01
N SER A 277 4.32 -18.06 24.08
CA SER A 277 5.73 -17.65 23.89
C SER A 277 5.80 -16.16 23.56
N ALA A 278 6.97 -15.55 23.76
CA ALA A 278 7.21 -14.17 23.33
C ALA A 278 7.20 -14.07 21.79
N THR A 279 7.22 -12.86 21.25
CA THR A 279 7.37 -12.64 19.79
C THR A 279 8.45 -11.61 19.52
N ARG A 280 8.70 -11.33 18.24
CA ARG A 280 9.50 -10.17 17.84
C ARG A 280 8.92 -8.82 18.28
N TYR A 281 7.60 -8.69 18.38
CA TYR A 281 6.92 -7.39 18.50
C TYR A 281 6.23 -7.14 19.84
N VAL A 282 5.70 -8.20 20.46
CA VAL A 282 4.92 -8.15 21.68
C VAL A 282 5.37 -9.24 22.67
N ASP A 283 5.01 -9.04 23.93
CA ASP A 283 5.46 -9.89 25.03
C ASP A 283 4.91 -11.32 24.97
N TRP A 284 3.82 -11.57 24.24
CA TRP A 284 3.25 -12.92 24.13
C TRP A 284 2.34 -13.15 22.90
N THR A 285 2.31 -14.40 22.44
CA THR A 285 1.28 -15.03 21.60
C THR A 285 1.15 -16.52 21.98
N SER A 286 0.25 -17.29 21.34
CA SER A 286 0.21 -18.75 21.54
C SER A 286 1.51 -19.42 21.10
N TRP A 287 1.86 -20.56 21.72
CA TRP A 287 3.08 -21.27 21.34
C TRP A 287 3.03 -21.74 19.88
N GLN A 288 1.87 -22.20 19.40
CA GLN A 288 1.70 -22.57 17.99
C GLN A 288 2.02 -21.41 17.06
N ALA A 289 1.54 -20.18 17.32
CA ALA A 289 1.89 -19.04 16.47
C ALA A 289 3.36 -18.64 16.61
N GLY A 290 3.90 -18.56 17.84
CA GLY A 290 5.28 -18.13 18.09
C GLY A 290 6.36 -19.17 17.74
N SER A 291 5.96 -20.40 17.39
CA SER A 291 6.86 -21.46 16.91
C SER A 291 6.94 -21.56 15.38
N THR A 292 6.19 -20.72 14.66
CA THR A 292 6.20 -20.66 13.19
C THR A 292 7.32 -19.78 12.65
N PHE A 293 7.67 -19.93 11.37
CA PHE A 293 8.90 -19.36 10.81
C PHE A 293 8.80 -17.84 10.57
N TRP A 294 9.91 -17.11 10.70
CA TRP A 294 9.98 -15.68 10.34
C TRP A 294 10.68 -15.46 8.98
N PRO A 295 9.97 -15.02 7.91
CA PRO A 295 10.55 -14.76 6.59
C PRO A 295 11.68 -13.73 6.62
N ASN A 296 12.71 -13.96 5.80
CA ASN A 296 13.85 -13.04 5.65
C ASN A 296 14.72 -13.35 4.42
N ALA A 297 15.49 -12.37 3.95
CA ALA A 297 16.47 -12.50 2.86
C ALA A 297 17.92 -12.27 3.29
N ARG A 298 18.82 -12.78 2.43
CA ARG A 298 20.24 -12.41 2.35
C ARG A 298 20.48 -11.74 1.01
N PHE A 299 21.02 -10.51 1.05
CA PHE A 299 21.33 -9.74 -0.16
C PHE A 299 22.18 -10.53 -1.15
N GLY A 300 21.76 -10.53 -2.42
CA GLY A 300 22.46 -11.18 -3.52
C GLY A 300 22.50 -12.71 -3.48
N VAL A 301 21.78 -13.38 -2.56
CA VAL A 301 21.88 -14.84 -2.40
C VAL A 301 20.51 -15.53 -2.45
N ASP A 302 19.71 -15.37 -1.39
CA ASP A 302 18.49 -16.16 -1.21
C ASP A 302 17.53 -15.54 -0.19
N SER A 303 16.34 -16.10 -0.11
CA SER A 303 15.36 -15.77 0.91
C SER A 303 14.61 -17.01 1.41
N VAL A 304 13.96 -16.87 2.56
CA VAL A 304 13.08 -17.89 3.13
C VAL A 304 11.69 -17.30 3.30
N GLN A 305 10.69 -18.04 2.83
CA GLN A 305 9.26 -17.80 2.96
C GLN A 305 8.60 -18.97 3.71
N ALA A 306 7.36 -18.77 4.14
CA ALA A 306 6.49 -19.85 4.61
C ALA A 306 5.39 -20.14 3.59
N GLU A 307 4.64 -21.21 3.82
CA GLU A 307 3.53 -21.65 2.99
C GLU A 307 2.36 -20.64 2.98
N SER A 308 2.20 -19.88 4.07
CA SER A 308 1.27 -18.73 4.17
C SER A 308 1.82 -17.42 3.62
N SER A 309 3.09 -17.37 3.21
CA SER A 309 3.65 -16.13 2.67
C SER A 309 3.07 -15.86 1.28
N GLY A 310 2.30 -14.79 1.15
CA GLY A 310 1.74 -14.37 -0.14
C GLY A 310 2.79 -13.95 -1.16
N MET A 311 2.39 -13.88 -2.44
CA MET A 311 3.25 -13.51 -3.57
C MET A 311 4.06 -12.23 -3.33
N SER A 312 3.48 -11.26 -2.62
CA SER A 312 4.13 -10.00 -2.27
C SER A 312 5.37 -10.18 -1.39
N VAL A 313 5.40 -11.19 -0.53
CA VAL A 313 6.57 -11.51 0.29
C VAL A 313 7.72 -11.93 -0.62
N TYR A 314 7.47 -12.76 -1.63
CA TYR A 314 8.50 -13.13 -2.60
C TYR A 314 9.02 -11.92 -3.40
N ALA A 315 8.15 -10.98 -3.75
CA ALA A 315 8.55 -9.74 -4.41
C ALA A 315 9.41 -8.86 -3.49
N HIS A 316 8.99 -8.65 -2.24
CA HIS A 316 9.76 -7.92 -1.22
C HIS A 316 11.16 -8.51 -1.03
N GLU A 317 11.24 -9.83 -0.91
CA GLU A 317 12.49 -10.54 -0.64
C GLU A 317 13.41 -10.57 -1.87
N LEU A 318 12.86 -10.61 -3.10
CA LEU A 318 13.67 -10.41 -4.30
C LEU A 318 14.22 -8.98 -4.40
N SER A 319 13.49 -7.97 -3.93
CA SER A 319 14.04 -6.61 -3.83
C SER A 319 15.25 -6.53 -2.88
N HIS A 320 15.25 -7.28 -1.79
CA HIS A 320 16.44 -7.44 -0.94
C HIS A 320 17.58 -8.15 -1.66
N ILE A 321 17.29 -9.25 -2.38
CA ILE A 321 18.29 -9.96 -3.18
C ILE A 321 18.92 -9.01 -4.22
N MET A 322 18.13 -8.06 -4.77
CA MET A 322 18.59 -7.02 -5.68
C MET A 322 19.34 -5.85 -5.00
N GLY A 323 19.43 -5.82 -3.67
CA GLY A 323 20.32 -4.92 -2.92
C GLY A 323 19.64 -3.66 -2.36
N ILE A 324 18.37 -3.75 -1.96
CA ILE A 324 17.69 -2.70 -1.19
C ILE A 324 17.35 -3.19 0.21
N ALA A 325 17.53 -2.38 1.26
CA ALA A 325 17.17 -2.72 2.64
C ALA A 325 15.72 -2.38 3.00
N ASP A 326 15.30 -2.77 4.20
CA ASP A 326 13.98 -2.45 4.75
C ASP A 326 13.81 -0.98 5.14
N ASN A 327 12.61 -0.46 4.90
CA ASN A 327 12.20 0.89 5.27
C ASN A 327 10.86 0.92 6.05
N TYR A 328 10.80 0.15 7.14
CA TYR A 328 9.69 0.20 8.09
C TYR A 328 10.18 0.33 9.54
N ASN A 329 9.29 0.76 10.42
CA ASN A 329 9.45 0.82 11.87
C ASN A 329 8.89 -0.45 12.54
N ASN A 330 9.12 -0.63 13.84
CA ASN A 330 8.29 -1.50 14.67
C ASN A 330 7.01 -0.72 15.07
N PRO A 331 5.78 -1.19 14.76
CA PRO A 331 4.58 -0.41 15.02
C PRO A 331 4.25 -0.35 16.52
N TYR A 332 4.82 -1.24 17.33
CA TYR A 332 4.63 -1.31 18.79
C TYR A 332 5.88 -0.92 19.57
N GLY A 333 6.87 -0.32 18.89
CA GLY A 333 8.16 0.03 19.50
C GLY A 333 8.02 1.05 20.64
N VAL A 334 8.91 0.95 21.63
CA VAL A 334 9.08 1.93 22.71
C VAL A 334 10.53 2.44 22.64
N PRO A 335 10.78 3.72 22.29
CA PRO A 335 9.80 4.77 21.99
C PRO A 335 9.04 4.54 20.66
N LEU A 336 7.81 5.06 20.61
CA LEU A 336 6.96 4.95 19.43
C LEU A 336 7.52 5.78 18.27
N ARG A 337 7.56 5.17 17.09
CA ARG A 337 8.00 5.79 15.83
C ARG A 337 6.85 5.64 14.84
N ARG A 338 6.48 6.69 14.11
CA ARG A 338 5.52 6.58 13.01
C ARG A 338 6.05 5.66 11.91
N ALA A 339 5.16 5.05 11.14
CA ALA A 339 5.52 4.38 9.88
C ALA A 339 6.30 5.33 8.95
N TYR A 340 7.30 4.80 8.24
CA TYR A 340 8.17 5.60 7.37
C TYR A 340 7.51 5.85 6.02
N SER A 341 7.34 4.78 5.24
CA SER A 341 6.67 4.77 3.93
C SER A 341 5.40 3.92 3.91
N GLY A 342 5.30 2.93 4.80
CA GLY A 342 4.05 2.26 5.13
C GLY A 342 3.47 1.48 3.94
N ILE A 343 2.17 1.66 3.66
CA ILE A 343 1.45 0.95 2.59
C ILE A 343 1.96 1.32 1.18
N TRP A 344 2.61 2.46 1.05
CA TRP A 344 2.97 3.05 -0.24
C TRP A 344 4.24 2.46 -0.87
N GLU A 345 5.00 1.65 -0.14
CA GLU A 345 6.30 1.13 -0.56
C GLU A 345 6.43 -0.39 -0.31
N MET A 346 6.87 -1.11 -1.35
CA MET A 346 7.15 -2.55 -1.29
C MET A 346 8.13 -2.92 -0.18
N LEU A 347 9.24 -2.19 0.01
CA LEU A 347 10.21 -2.41 1.10
C LEU A 347 9.74 -1.85 2.46
N SER A 348 8.44 -1.65 2.61
CA SER A 348 7.78 -1.30 3.87
C SER A 348 6.60 -2.25 4.07
N ARG A 349 5.42 -1.76 4.46
CA ARG A 349 4.21 -2.57 4.58
C ARG A 349 3.32 -2.54 3.34
N GLY A 350 3.83 -2.02 2.23
CA GLY A 350 3.29 -2.31 0.90
C GLY A 350 3.29 -3.80 0.60
N THR A 351 4.13 -4.59 1.29
CA THR A 351 4.12 -6.04 1.20
C THR A 351 2.87 -6.71 1.81
N PHE A 352 2.06 -5.99 2.59
CA PHE A 352 0.81 -6.51 3.18
C PHE A 352 -0.40 -6.32 2.27
N ASN A 353 -0.20 -5.67 1.12
CA ASN A 353 -1.23 -5.31 0.16
C ASN A 353 -1.93 -6.55 -0.45
N GLY A 354 -3.20 -6.40 -0.78
CA GLY A 354 -4.09 -7.49 -1.17
C GLY A 354 -5.46 -7.41 -0.47
N PRO A 355 -6.46 -8.19 -0.92
CA PRO A 355 -7.80 -8.14 -0.35
C PRO A 355 -7.83 -8.68 1.09
N GLY A 356 -8.68 -8.09 1.93
CA GLY A 356 -8.81 -8.44 3.35
C GLY A 356 -7.70 -7.89 4.26
N GLY A 357 -6.75 -7.14 3.72
CA GLY A 357 -5.74 -6.41 4.50
C GLY A 357 -4.79 -7.31 5.32
N PRO A 358 -4.12 -6.76 6.34
CA PRO A 358 -3.07 -7.45 7.08
C PRO A 358 -3.56 -8.71 7.83
N HIS A 359 -4.80 -8.74 8.30
CA HIS A 359 -5.37 -9.86 9.09
C HIS A 359 -5.86 -11.06 8.26
N SER A 360 -5.57 -11.06 6.97
CA SER A 360 -5.89 -12.16 6.05
C SER A 360 -4.65 -12.92 5.55
N ARG A 361 -3.45 -12.55 6.03
CA ARG A 361 -2.16 -13.08 5.58
C ARG A 361 -1.85 -14.52 6.01
N TRP A 362 -2.55 -15.05 7.02
CA TRP A 362 -2.30 -16.38 7.60
C TRP A 362 -2.87 -17.55 6.77
N LEU A 363 -3.60 -17.25 5.69
CA LEU A 363 -4.25 -18.27 4.87
C LEU A 363 -3.22 -19.13 4.11
N ILE A 364 -3.55 -20.41 3.97
CA ILE A 364 -2.85 -21.34 3.09
C ILE A 364 -3.87 -21.99 2.14
N PRO A 365 -3.71 -21.87 0.81
CA PRO A 365 -2.75 -21.00 0.13
C PRO A 365 -3.03 -19.50 0.35
N PRO A 366 -2.02 -18.63 0.19
CA PRO A 366 -2.11 -17.21 0.55
C PRO A 366 -2.71 -16.36 -0.59
N THR A 367 -4.04 -16.35 -0.66
CA THR A 367 -4.84 -15.72 -1.73
C THR A 367 -5.42 -14.35 -1.38
N ALA A 368 -5.08 -13.79 -0.20
CA ALA A 368 -5.67 -12.57 0.35
C ALA A 368 -4.60 -11.49 0.64
N GLY A 369 -4.48 -10.96 1.85
CA GLY A 369 -3.42 -10.03 2.24
C GLY A 369 -2.05 -10.60 1.89
N SER A 370 -1.13 -9.75 1.46
CA SER A 370 0.16 -10.12 0.86
C SER A 370 0.07 -10.90 -0.46
N SER A 371 -1.09 -11.10 -1.07
CA SER A 371 -1.18 -11.74 -2.40
C SER A 371 -0.74 -10.81 -3.53
N MET A 372 -0.72 -9.49 -3.35
CA MET A 372 -0.33 -8.54 -4.39
C MET A 372 0.23 -7.25 -3.80
N GLY A 373 1.56 -7.13 -3.74
CA GLY A 373 2.25 -6.01 -3.10
C GLY A 373 2.06 -4.67 -3.79
N SER A 374 2.16 -3.56 -3.07
CA SER A 374 2.14 -2.25 -3.72
C SER A 374 3.38 -2.04 -4.60
N GLN A 375 3.32 -1.05 -5.48
CA GLN A 375 4.45 -0.66 -6.31
C GLN A 375 5.63 -0.15 -5.45
N HIS A 376 6.85 -0.31 -5.94
CA HIS A 376 7.99 0.44 -5.40
C HIS A 376 7.75 1.95 -5.62
N MET A 377 8.05 2.78 -4.62
CA MET A 377 8.10 4.23 -4.73
C MET A 377 9.25 4.65 -5.65
N LEU A 378 9.13 5.85 -6.21
CA LEU A 378 10.02 6.38 -7.25
C LEU A 378 11.51 6.23 -6.90
N ARG A 379 11.90 6.50 -5.65
CA ARG A 379 13.29 6.34 -5.19
C ARG A 379 13.81 4.91 -5.41
N ASN A 380 13.03 3.90 -5.01
CA ASN A 380 13.43 2.50 -5.16
C ASN A 380 13.34 2.07 -6.62
N LYS A 381 12.36 2.56 -7.40
CA LYS A 381 12.35 2.34 -8.84
C LYS A 381 13.60 2.89 -9.53
N ILE A 382 14.10 4.06 -9.13
CA ILE A 382 15.35 4.63 -9.64
C ILE A 382 16.53 3.73 -9.26
N LYS A 383 16.65 3.36 -7.98
CA LYS A 383 17.76 2.54 -7.47
C LYS A 383 17.82 1.14 -8.12
N LEU A 384 16.67 0.49 -8.31
CA LEU A 384 16.54 -0.81 -8.97
C LEU A 384 16.56 -0.72 -10.50
N GLN A 385 16.65 0.48 -11.07
CA GLN A 385 16.59 0.72 -12.51
C GLN A 385 15.30 0.15 -13.14
N MET A 386 14.19 0.32 -12.44
CA MET A 386 12.84 -0.05 -12.89
C MET A 386 12.16 1.07 -13.69
N VAL A 387 12.60 2.31 -13.53
CA VAL A 387 12.10 3.46 -14.30
C VAL A 387 13.18 3.97 -15.26
N ASP A 388 12.79 4.37 -16.48
CA ASP A 388 13.71 5.05 -17.39
C ASP A 388 14.03 6.43 -16.80
N GLN A 389 15.31 6.81 -16.81
CA GLN A 389 15.74 8.12 -16.34
C GLN A 389 15.10 9.24 -17.16
N ALA A 390 14.77 9.01 -18.43
CA ALA A 390 14.03 9.96 -19.26
C ALA A 390 12.59 10.24 -18.76
N ASN A 391 12.04 9.36 -17.90
CA ASN A 391 10.72 9.53 -17.30
C ASN A 391 10.78 10.12 -15.87
N VAL A 392 11.95 10.53 -15.40
CA VAL A 392 12.14 11.15 -14.08
C VAL A 392 12.70 12.55 -14.28
N LEU A 393 11.96 13.57 -13.83
CA LEU A 393 12.44 14.95 -13.87
C LEU A 393 13.33 15.23 -12.65
N ASN A 394 14.63 15.39 -12.87
CA ASN A 394 15.64 15.66 -11.87
C ASN A 394 15.87 17.16 -11.71
N LEU A 395 15.60 17.67 -10.51
CA LEU A 395 15.73 19.08 -10.14
C LEU A 395 16.80 19.26 -9.05
N SER A 396 17.43 20.43 -9.04
CA SER A 396 18.26 20.87 -7.91
C SER A 396 17.46 21.87 -7.10
N ARG A 397 17.30 21.63 -5.79
CA ARG A 397 16.72 22.59 -4.84
C ARG A 397 17.44 23.93 -4.91
N ASP A 398 18.77 23.88 -4.94
CA ASP A 398 19.65 25.04 -4.90
C ASP A 398 19.67 25.82 -6.23
N ALA A 399 19.03 25.31 -7.29
CA ALA A 399 18.86 26.02 -8.56
C ALA A 399 17.46 26.64 -8.75
N LEU A 400 16.48 26.29 -7.91
CA LEU A 400 15.07 26.69 -8.10
C LEU A 400 14.81 28.18 -7.83
N ASP A 401 15.61 28.83 -6.99
CA ASP A 401 15.51 30.28 -6.75
C ASP A 401 15.93 31.09 -7.99
N GLU A 402 16.96 30.61 -8.70
CA GLU A 402 17.43 31.17 -9.96
C GLU A 402 16.61 30.74 -11.17
N SER A 403 16.15 29.49 -11.25
CA SER A 403 15.42 28.98 -12.42
C SER A 403 13.94 29.36 -12.40
N GLY A 404 13.33 29.42 -11.21
CA GLY A 404 11.93 29.75 -10.98
C GLY A 404 11.03 28.53 -10.73
N LEU A 405 9.72 28.78 -10.74
CA LEU A 405 8.70 27.75 -10.53
C LEU A 405 8.71 26.73 -11.67
N VAL A 406 8.78 25.45 -11.31
CA VAL A 406 8.69 24.30 -12.22
C VAL A 406 7.28 23.73 -12.14
N THR A 407 6.65 23.48 -13.30
CA THR A 407 5.38 22.75 -13.41
C THR A 407 5.56 21.51 -14.27
N ALA A 408 5.04 20.36 -13.83
CA ALA A 408 5.13 19.09 -14.54
C ALA A 408 3.82 18.30 -14.45
N ARG A 409 3.51 17.54 -15.49
CA ARG A 409 2.43 16.55 -15.46
C ARG A 409 3.02 15.17 -15.21
N VAL A 410 2.59 14.54 -14.12
CA VAL A 410 3.06 13.24 -13.65
C VAL A 410 1.97 12.21 -13.85
N THR A 411 2.31 11.08 -14.47
CA THR A 411 1.42 9.92 -14.68
C THR A 411 1.52 8.99 -13.49
N ALA A 412 0.43 8.31 -13.13
CA ALA A 412 0.43 7.34 -12.06
C ALA A 412 1.50 6.25 -12.24
N ARG A 413 2.20 5.88 -11.15
CA ARG A 413 3.38 5.00 -11.17
C ARG A 413 3.13 3.58 -11.69
N ALA A 414 1.88 3.10 -11.62
CA ALA A 414 1.45 1.82 -12.17
C ALA A 414 1.21 1.87 -13.71
N VAL A 415 1.27 3.04 -14.33
CA VAL A 415 1.03 3.24 -15.77
C VAL A 415 2.28 3.79 -16.45
N GLN A 416 2.68 3.18 -17.57
CA GLN A 416 3.83 3.65 -18.33
C GLN A 416 3.56 5.03 -18.95
N PRO A 417 4.37 6.06 -18.62
CA PRO A 417 4.13 7.43 -19.10
C PRO A 417 4.46 7.63 -20.58
N GLY A 418 5.04 6.64 -21.24
CA GLY A 418 5.50 6.71 -22.63
C GLY A 418 6.80 7.53 -22.79
N PRO A 419 7.26 7.75 -24.03
CA PRO A 419 8.59 8.31 -24.29
C PRO A 419 8.78 9.77 -23.88
N ASN A 420 7.68 10.52 -23.69
CA ASN A 420 7.72 11.95 -23.37
C ASN A 420 7.00 12.30 -22.06
N GLY A 421 6.46 11.31 -21.36
CA GLY A 421 5.75 11.52 -20.10
C GLY A 421 6.69 11.39 -18.90
N LEU A 422 6.21 11.80 -17.73
CA LEU A 422 6.93 11.65 -16.47
C LEU A 422 6.20 10.68 -15.55
N MET A 423 6.96 9.84 -14.86
CA MET A 423 6.50 9.02 -13.73
C MET A 423 6.66 9.75 -12.40
N GLY A 424 7.58 10.72 -12.32
CA GLY A 424 7.73 11.55 -11.13
C GLY A 424 8.88 12.55 -11.20
N LEU A 425 9.07 13.28 -10.11
CA LEU A 425 10.13 14.27 -9.93
C LEU A 425 11.06 13.81 -8.81
N ASN A 426 12.35 14.04 -8.98
CA ASN A 426 13.37 13.91 -7.95
C ASN A 426 14.04 15.27 -7.73
N ILE A 427 13.97 15.82 -6.53
CA ILE A 427 14.48 17.15 -6.18
C ILE A 427 15.64 16.99 -5.20
N ALA A 428 16.86 17.08 -5.70
CA ALA A 428 18.08 16.92 -4.91
C ALA A 428 18.38 18.15 -4.06
N PHE A 429 18.74 17.94 -2.79
CA PHE A 429 19.03 19.02 -1.85
C PHE A 429 20.42 19.62 -2.03
N GLY A 430 21.35 18.89 -2.65
CA GLY A 430 22.72 19.37 -2.89
C GLY A 430 23.45 19.64 -1.57
N SER A 431 23.32 20.87 -1.06
CA SER A 431 23.83 21.31 0.25
C SER A 431 23.20 20.64 1.48
N GLY A 432 22.47 19.53 1.30
CA GLY A 432 21.91 18.70 2.37
C GLY A 432 20.56 19.18 2.91
N ASP A 433 19.90 18.30 3.67
CA ASP A 433 18.66 18.60 4.39
C ASP A 433 18.88 19.66 5.47
N LYS A 434 18.07 20.72 5.40
CA LYS A 434 18.12 21.88 6.30
C LYS A 434 17.10 21.79 7.43
N SER A 435 16.33 20.70 7.51
CA SER A 435 15.36 20.47 8.58
C SER A 435 16.03 20.58 9.96
N PRO A 436 15.38 21.23 10.94
CA PRO A 436 15.92 21.27 12.29
C PRO A 436 16.00 19.86 12.88
N ALA A 437 16.99 19.63 13.74
CA ALA A 437 17.06 18.38 14.48
C ALA A 437 15.82 18.18 15.34
N CYS A 438 15.31 16.95 15.37
CA CYS A 438 14.23 16.51 16.25
C CYS A 438 14.65 15.24 17.00
N ASP A 439 13.94 14.91 18.07
CA ASP A 439 14.25 13.75 18.90
C ASP A 439 13.26 12.61 18.64
N THR A 440 13.79 11.53 18.07
CA THR A 440 13.03 10.31 17.76
C THR A 440 12.55 9.56 19.00
N ALA A 441 13.11 9.85 20.18
CA ALA A 441 12.70 9.22 21.44
C ALA A 441 11.46 9.86 22.07
N THR A 442 11.14 11.11 21.70
CA THR A 442 10.04 11.88 22.29
C THR A 442 9.00 12.34 21.28
N ASN A 443 9.32 12.32 19.98
CA ASN A 443 8.40 12.69 18.91
C ASN A 443 8.27 11.55 17.87
N PRO A 444 7.13 10.85 17.83
CA PRO A 444 6.87 9.79 16.84
C PRO A 444 6.95 10.27 15.38
N LEU A 445 6.65 11.55 15.12
CA LEU A 445 6.67 12.16 13.78
C LEU A 445 8.05 12.68 13.38
N CYS A 446 9.06 12.54 14.25
CA CYS A 446 10.42 12.94 13.92
C CYS A 446 11.03 12.00 12.87
N ASP A 447 11.34 12.51 11.69
CA ASP A 447 11.90 11.71 10.59
C ASP A 447 13.41 11.43 10.71
N GLY A 448 14.08 12.02 11.71
CA GLY A 448 15.51 11.87 11.98
C GLY A 448 16.45 12.67 11.06
N GLY A 449 15.92 13.40 10.07
CA GLY A 449 16.68 14.26 9.17
C GLY A 449 17.74 13.56 8.30
N GLY A 450 18.56 14.39 7.66
CA GLY A 450 19.69 13.95 6.84
C GLY A 450 19.25 13.28 5.55
N TYR A 451 18.20 13.83 4.93
CA TYR A 451 17.70 13.43 3.63
C TYR A 451 18.49 14.08 2.49
N ASP A 452 18.46 13.45 1.33
CA ASP A 452 19.22 13.89 0.15
C ASP A 452 18.28 14.50 -0.90
N ASN A 453 17.01 14.09 -0.92
CA ASN A 453 16.05 14.53 -1.94
C ASN A 453 14.61 14.62 -1.40
N TYR A 454 13.75 15.29 -2.17
CA TYR A 454 12.31 15.00 -2.24
C TYR A 454 12.01 14.16 -3.49
N THR A 455 11.07 13.22 -3.40
CA THR A 455 10.42 12.60 -4.56
C THR A 455 8.94 12.95 -4.60
N VAL A 456 8.41 13.22 -5.81
CA VAL A 456 6.98 13.44 -6.08
C VAL A 456 6.53 12.44 -7.12
N GLU A 457 5.51 11.64 -6.80
CA GLU A 457 4.92 10.66 -7.70
C GLU A 457 3.39 10.64 -7.58
N VAL A 458 2.71 9.96 -8.50
CA VAL A 458 1.25 9.81 -8.50
C VAL A 458 0.90 8.35 -8.26
N VAL A 459 -0.06 8.09 -7.38
CA VAL A 459 -0.63 6.77 -7.13
C VAL A 459 -2.04 6.73 -7.71
N ASP A 460 -2.39 5.64 -8.38
CA ASP A 460 -3.74 5.34 -8.83
C ASP A 460 -4.06 3.90 -8.43
N ARG A 461 -5.30 3.63 -8.01
CA ARG A 461 -5.75 2.29 -7.60
C ARG A 461 -5.98 1.38 -8.81
N VAL A 462 -4.91 1.08 -9.53
CA VAL A 462 -4.85 0.15 -10.68
C VAL A 462 -3.63 -0.77 -10.55
N GLY A 463 -3.74 -1.96 -11.13
CA GLY A 463 -2.74 -3.01 -11.06
C GLY A 463 -2.51 -3.44 -9.63
N THR A 464 -1.26 -3.56 -9.24
CA THR A 464 -0.88 -3.95 -7.89
C THR A 464 -1.24 -2.86 -6.87
N ASP A 465 -1.28 -1.60 -7.28
CA ASP A 465 -1.76 -0.50 -6.43
C ASP A 465 -3.29 -0.48 -6.25
N SER A 466 -4.07 -1.36 -6.91
CA SER A 466 -5.53 -1.45 -6.68
C SER A 466 -5.93 -1.67 -5.22
N PHE A 467 -5.07 -2.35 -4.45
CA PHE A 467 -5.29 -2.62 -3.03
C PHE A 467 -4.67 -1.56 -2.10
N THR A 468 -4.01 -0.53 -2.64
CA THR A 468 -3.60 0.63 -1.86
C THR A 468 -4.82 1.50 -1.54
N PRO A 469 -4.80 2.29 -0.46
CA PRO A 469 -6.02 2.87 0.09
C PRO A 469 -6.55 4.02 -0.75
N ASP A 470 -5.71 4.76 -1.48
CA ASP A 470 -6.09 6.04 -2.09
C ASP A 470 -5.43 6.27 -3.47
N SER A 471 -5.86 7.30 -4.19
CA SER A 471 -5.27 7.77 -5.44
C SER A 471 -5.02 9.28 -5.38
N GLY A 472 -3.79 9.71 -5.63
CA GLY A 472 -3.39 11.10 -5.42
C GLY A 472 -1.89 11.31 -5.62
N VAL A 473 -1.38 12.44 -5.14
CA VAL A 473 0.06 12.77 -5.19
C VAL A 473 0.73 12.30 -3.91
N LEU A 474 1.77 11.48 -4.06
CA LEU A 474 2.63 10.99 -2.98
C LEU A 474 3.92 11.82 -2.96
N LEU A 475 4.19 12.44 -1.82
CA LEU A 475 5.39 13.24 -1.56
C LEU A 475 6.22 12.58 -0.46
N ALA A 476 7.53 12.43 -0.67
CA ALA A 476 8.40 11.85 0.35
C ALA A 476 9.80 12.49 0.37
N LYS A 477 10.38 12.61 1.56
CA LYS A 477 11.82 12.84 1.71
C LYS A 477 12.55 11.51 1.53
N THR A 478 13.66 11.53 0.81
CA THR A 478 14.41 10.31 0.49
C THR A 478 15.91 10.46 0.65
N LYS A 479 16.59 9.34 0.94
CA LYS A 479 18.05 9.22 0.99
C LYS A 479 18.54 8.35 -0.15
N ASP A 480 19.71 8.68 -0.68
CA ASP A 480 20.34 7.89 -1.75
C ASP A 480 20.83 6.54 -1.22
N GLN A 481 21.26 6.52 0.04
CA GLN A 481 21.69 5.32 0.76
C GLN A 481 20.55 4.74 1.60
N ASP A 482 20.60 3.42 1.82
CA ASP A 482 19.58 2.69 2.61
C ASP A 482 19.82 2.87 4.12
N ARG A 483 19.88 4.13 4.57
CA ARG A 483 20.02 4.50 5.98
C ARG A 483 18.64 4.81 6.56
N SER A 484 17.95 3.77 7.03
CA SER A 484 16.56 3.85 7.49
C SER A 484 16.37 4.90 8.61
N PRO A 485 15.28 5.69 8.58
CA PRO A 485 14.33 5.81 7.46
C PRO A 485 15.00 6.46 6.24
N PHE A 486 14.94 5.81 5.07
CA PHE A 486 15.49 6.32 3.81
C PHE A 486 14.40 6.72 2.80
N ILE A 487 13.14 6.41 3.09
CA ILE A 487 11.97 7.05 2.49
C ILE A 487 11.03 7.45 3.63
N TRP A 488 10.64 8.72 3.69
CA TRP A 488 9.71 9.23 4.69
C TRP A 488 8.58 9.98 4.00
N VAL A 489 7.38 9.42 4.05
CA VAL A 489 6.18 10.02 3.44
C VAL A 489 5.79 11.28 4.20
N VAL A 490 5.65 12.38 3.45
CA VAL A 490 5.00 13.60 3.92
C VAL A 490 3.50 13.34 3.92
N ASP A 491 2.90 13.52 5.08
CA ASP A 491 1.51 13.15 5.34
C ASP A 491 0.62 14.38 5.28
N ALA A 492 -0.33 14.40 4.35
CA ALA A 492 -1.32 15.47 4.24
C ALA A 492 -2.30 15.48 5.43
N ASN A 493 -2.41 14.37 6.16
CA ASN A 493 -3.33 14.14 7.26
C ASN A 493 -2.61 13.53 8.48
N PRO A 494 -1.62 14.22 9.09
CA PRO A 494 -0.72 13.64 10.09
C PRO A 494 -1.37 13.33 11.45
N GLN A 495 -2.66 13.62 11.61
CA GLN A 495 -3.43 13.21 12.78
C GLN A 495 -3.59 11.69 12.86
N ASP A 496 -3.90 11.18 14.05
CA ASP A 496 -4.31 9.78 14.19
C ASP A 496 -5.61 9.54 13.40
N ILE A 497 -5.61 8.54 12.52
CA ILE A 497 -6.75 8.17 11.68
C ILE A 497 -7.90 7.55 12.49
N GLY A 498 -7.63 7.09 13.73
CA GLY A 498 -8.66 6.57 14.64
C GLY A 498 -9.27 5.23 14.20
N MET A 499 -8.53 4.44 13.42
CA MET A 499 -8.97 3.14 12.91
C MET A 499 -8.86 2.04 13.98
N THR A 500 -9.92 1.26 14.14
CA THR A 500 -9.90 0.01 14.92
C THR A 500 -9.12 -1.06 14.18
N ASP A 501 -8.11 -1.63 14.83
CA ASP A 501 -7.30 -2.74 14.36
C ASP A 501 -8.09 -4.06 14.47
N TYR A 502 -8.45 -4.42 15.70
CA TYR A 502 -9.16 -5.66 16.03
C TYR A 502 -10.02 -5.49 17.29
N VAL A 503 -10.81 -6.52 17.60
CA VAL A 503 -11.67 -6.60 18.79
C VAL A 503 -11.21 -7.75 19.68
N LEU A 504 -10.92 -7.44 20.94
CA LEU A 504 -10.53 -8.41 21.96
C LEU A 504 -11.69 -9.36 22.33
N PRO A 505 -11.42 -10.52 22.95
CA PRO A 505 -12.45 -11.47 23.35
C PRO A 505 -13.57 -10.90 24.24
N ASP A 506 -13.27 -9.87 25.04
CA ASP A 506 -14.23 -9.18 25.91
C ASP A 506 -15.07 -8.11 25.19
N GLY A 507 -14.80 -7.87 23.90
CA GLY A 507 -15.49 -6.88 23.08
C GLY A 507 -14.80 -5.52 23.01
N THR A 508 -13.65 -5.32 23.66
CA THR A 508 -12.89 -4.07 23.56
C THR A 508 -12.30 -3.90 22.16
N GLU A 509 -12.63 -2.80 21.50
CA GLU A 509 -11.99 -2.37 20.26
C GLU A 509 -10.59 -1.82 20.55
N VAL A 510 -9.60 -2.32 19.82
CA VAL A 510 -8.20 -1.89 19.94
C VAL A 510 -7.86 -1.04 18.70
N PRO A 511 -7.48 0.24 18.86
CA PRO A 511 -7.07 1.07 17.73
C PRO A 511 -5.68 0.68 17.23
N ILE A 512 -5.41 0.94 15.95
CA ILE A 512 -4.05 0.90 15.42
C ILE A 512 -3.16 1.92 16.14
N THR A 513 -1.87 1.63 16.31
CA THR A 513 -0.94 2.60 16.91
C THR A 513 -0.54 3.67 15.88
N MET A 514 0.04 4.80 16.32
CA MET A 514 0.70 5.74 15.40
C MET A 514 1.86 5.12 14.58
N GLY A 515 2.38 3.98 15.04
CA GLY A 515 3.43 3.25 14.34
C GLY A 515 2.91 2.31 13.25
N ASP A 516 1.61 2.02 13.22
CA ASP A 516 0.98 1.24 12.17
C ASP A 516 1.05 1.97 10.83
N TYR A 517 1.12 1.21 9.75
CA TYR A 517 1.23 1.75 8.40
C TYR A 517 -0.07 2.27 7.82
N ARG A 518 -1.21 1.78 8.31
CA ARG A 518 -2.54 2.26 7.94
C ARG A 518 -2.80 3.68 8.42
N GLN A 519 -1.97 4.21 9.32
CA GLN A 519 -1.94 5.65 9.63
C GLN A 519 -1.58 6.53 8.43
N LEU A 520 -1.01 5.97 7.36
CA LEU A 520 -0.73 6.69 6.12
C LEU A 520 -1.81 6.51 5.04
N SER A 521 -2.98 5.95 5.37
CA SER A 521 -3.99 5.59 4.37
C SER A 521 -4.61 6.81 3.68
N ASP A 522 -4.65 7.95 4.34
CA ASP A 522 -5.16 9.24 3.86
C ASP A 522 -4.04 10.27 3.62
N ALA A 523 -2.79 9.82 3.49
CA ALA A 523 -1.61 10.68 3.40
C ALA A 523 -1.43 11.40 2.05
N LEU A 524 -2.11 10.96 0.98
CA LEU A 524 -1.92 11.51 -0.37
C LEU A 524 -2.50 12.92 -0.48
N PHE A 525 -1.85 13.77 -1.28
CA PHE A 525 -2.32 15.11 -1.61
C PHE A 525 -3.29 15.08 -2.80
N HIS A 526 -4.33 15.92 -2.74
CA HIS A 526 -5.38 15.99 -3.76
C HIS A 526 -5.51 17.40 -4.33
N ALA A 527 -6.00 17.54 -5.56
CA ALA A 527 -6.18 18.85 -6.16
C ALA A 527 -7.46 19.55 -5.65
N GLY A 528 -7.36 20.86 -5.45
CA GLY A 528 -8.52 21.71 -5.15
C GLY A 528 -8.99 21.66 -3.70
N THR A 529 -10.08 22.39 -3.41
CA THR A 529 -10.52 22.62 -2.03
C THR A 529 -11.52 21.57 -1.57
N ASP A 530 -11.62 21.42 -0.25
CA ASP A 530 -12.58 20.52 0.40
C ASP A 530 -12.46 19.06 -0.05
N SER A 531 -11.31 18.62 -0.56
CA SER A 531 -11.07 17.24 -1.00
C SER A 531 -11.15 16.24 0.16
N GLY A 532 -10.80 16.68 1.37
CA GLY A 532 -10.50 15.78 2.50
C GLY A 532 -9.00 15.71 2.80
N SER A 533 -8.18 16.23 1.89
CA SER A 533 -6.72 16.31 2.00
C SER A 533 -6.22 17.72 1.67
N GLU A 534 -4.92 17.93 1.79
CA GLU A 534 -4.24 19.16 1.41
C GLU A 534 -3.83 19.12 -0.07
N TYR A 535 -3.71 20.30 -0.69
CA TYR A 535 -3.30 20.47 -2.10
C TYR A 535 -1.93 21.13 -2.25
N GLU A 536 -1.26 21.44 -1.14
CA GLU A 536 0.05 22.07 -1.13
C GLU A 536 0.84 21.69 0.14
N TYR A 537 2.17 21.77 0.06
CA TYR A 537 3.06 21.52 1.17
C TYR A 537 4.22 22.51 1.17
N VAL A 538 4.48 23.15 2.31
CA VAL A 538 5.59 24.09 2.50
C VAL A 538 6.62 23.47 3.43
N ASP A 539 7.85 23.32 2.94
CA ASP A 539 9.01 23.02 3.77
C ASP A 539 9.83 24.30 3.95
N GLU A 540 9.58 25.02 5.03
CA GLU A 540 10.27 26.28 5.33
C GLU A 540 11.77 26.07 5.56
N ALA A 541 12.18 24.91 6.07
CA ALA A 541 13.57 24.64 6.39
C ALA A 541 14.38 24.38 5.11
N ASN A 542 13.84 23.57 4.21
CA ASN A 542 14.42 23.34 2.89
C ASN A 542 14.06 24.41 1.85
N ARG A 543 13.32 25.46 2.23
CA ARG A 543 12.96 26.58 1.35
C ARG A 543 12.18 26.15 0.09
N LEU A 544 11.32 25.16 0.21
CA LEU A 544 10.53 24.60 -0.90
C LEU A 544 9.02 24.75 -0.66
N HIS A 545 8.28 24.91 -1.75
CA HIS A 545 6.82 24.87 -1.76
C HIS A 545 6.35 23.99 -2.93
N PHE A 546 5.55 22.98 -2.61
CA PHE A 546 4.96 22.01 -3.52
C PHE A 546 3.46 22.27 -3.68
N TYR A 547 2.95 22.05 -4.89
CA TYR A 547 1.55 22.27 -5.24
C TYR A 547 0.99 21.10 -6.05
N VAL A 548 -0.26 20.76 -5.77
CA VAL A 548 -1.11 19.87 -6.58
C VAL A 548 -2.17 20.75 -7.26
N THR A 549 -1.90 21.14 -8.51
CA THR A 549 -2.64 22.24 -9.16
C THR A 549 -3.83 21.77 -9.99
N ASP A 550 -3.76 20.54 -10.52
CA ASP A 550 -4.80 19.99 -11.39
C ASP A 550 -4.70 18.46 -11.42
N LEU A 551 -5.80 17.81 -11.78
CA LEU A 551 -5.85 16.38 -12.09
C LEU A 551 -6.48 16.15 -13.46
N LYS A 552 -6.08 15.05 -14.10
CA LYS A 552 -6.68 14.59 -15.33
C LYS A 552 -6.73 13.07 -15.34
N ARG A 553 -7.95 12.54 -15.51
CA ARG A 553 -8.16 11.15 -15.90
C ARG A 553 -8.45 11.06 -17.39
N GLY A 554 -7.61 10.32 -18.11
CA GLY A 554 -7.74 10.05 -19.53
C GLY A 554 -8.98 9.22 -19.85
N ARG A 555 -9.35 9.14 -21.13
CA ARG A 555 -10.48 8.31 -21.59
C ARG A 555 -10.18 6.81 -21.46
N ASP A 556 -8.91 6.45 -21.47
CA ASP A 556 -8.37 5.12 -21.20
C ASP A 556 -8.32 4.80 -19.69
N GLY A 557 -8.67 5.76 -18.83
CA GLY A 557 -8.63 5.61 -17.38
C GLY A 557 -7.32 6.09 -16.74
N THR A 558 -6.29 6.45 -17.50
CA THR A 558 -4.98 6.86 -16.96
C THR A 558 -5.10 8.12 -16.11
N LEU A 559 -4.69 8.05 -14.85
CA LEU A 559 -4.60 9.20 -13.95
C LEU A 559 -3.27 9.95 -14.12
N SER A 560 -3.36 11.27 -14.12
CA SER A 560 -2.21 12.16 -14.06
C SER A 560 -2.53 13.41 -13.24
N TYR A 561 -1.54 13.93 -12.53
CA TYR A 561 -1.63 15.20 -11.83
C TYR A 561 -0.68 16.22 -12.45
N THR A 562 -1.10 17.49 -12.41
CA THR A 562 -0.19 18.61 -12.67
C THR A 562 0.32 19.13 -11.33
N VAL A 563 1.60 18.90 -11.07
CA VAL A 563 2.28 19.34 -9.85
C VAL A 563 3.20 20.52 -10.16
N ALA A 564 3.46 21.36 -9.16
CA ALA A 564 4.45 22.41 -9.25
C ALA A 564 5.34 22.45 -8.01
N VAL A 565 6.57 22.91 -8.19
CA VAL A 565 7.53 23.14 -7.10
C VAL A 565 8.26 24.45 -7.34
N ARG A 566 8.49 25.21 -6.27
CA ARG A 566 9.31 26.43 -6.31
C ARG A 566 10.18 26.58 -5.07
N SER A 567 11.18 27.43 -5.20
CA SER A 567 11.90 27.98 -4.06
C SER A 567 11.07 29.03 -3.32
N LEU A 568 11.33 29.18 -2.02
CA LEU A 568 10.86 30.31 -1.21
C LEU A 568 11.77 31.54 -1.29
N ASP A 569 12.94 31.42 -1.92
CA ASP A 569 13.99 32.45 -1.94
C ASP A 569 14.10 33.21 -3.27
N GLY A 570 13.51 32.68 -4.33
CA GLY A 570 13.57 33.29 -5.65
C GLY A 570 12.48 32.77 -6.57
N ALA A 571 12.24 33.55 -7.63
CA ALA A 571 11.21 33.28 -8.61
C ALA A 571 11.78 33.12 -10.02
N GLY A 572 13.09 33.14 -10.21
CA GLY A 572 13.74 33.12 -11.51
C GLY A 572 13.47 34.33 -12.43
N PRO A 573 13.98 34.30 -13.67
CA PRO A 573 14.05 35.48 -14.54
C PRO A 573 12.77 35.79 -15.34
N GLN A 574 11.77 34.90 -15.31
CA GLN A 574 10.58 35.05 -16.14
C GLN A 574 9.73 36.24 -15.67
N LYS A 575 9.12 36.96 -16.61
CA LYS A 575 8.24 38.09 -16.27
C LYS A 575 6.87 37.56 -15.87
N ARG A 576 6.40 37.93 -14.68
CA ARG A 576 5.05 37.58 -14.19
C ARG A 576 4.01 38.60 -14.62
N GLY A 577 2.81 38.12 -14.91
CA GLY A 577 1.69 38.97 -15.27
C GLY A 577 0.39 38.17 -15.25
N VAL A 578 -0.70 38.83 -14.83
CA VAL A 578 -2.02 38.21 -14.74
C VAL A 578 -3.07 39.17 -15.28
N ARG A 579 -4.10 38.62 -15.93
CA ARG A 579 -5.31 39.36 -16.26
C ARG A 579 -6.51 38.45 -16.05
N LEU A 580 -7.48 38.93 -15.29
CA LEU A 580 -8.73 38.22 -15.01
C LEU A 580 -9.89 39.02 -15.58
N LEU A 581 -10.76 38.38 -16.37
CA LEU A 581 -11.93 39.03 -16.95
C LEU A 581 -13.17 38.83 -16.07
N PRO A 582 -14.10 39.82 -16.00
CA PRO A 582 -15.39 39.64 -15.36
C PRO A 582 -16.18 38.46 -15.93
N ALA A 583 -17.08 37.91 -15.12
CA ALA A 583 -17.96 36.81 -15.50
C ALA A 583 -19.43 37.14 -15.21
N ALA A 584 -20.35 36.31 -15.71
CA ALA A 584 -21.76 36.35 -15.35
C ALA A 584 -22.15 35.02 -14.69
N GLY A 585 -22.91 35.09 -13.60
CA GLY A 585 -23.35 33.93 -12.86
C GLY A 585 -24.48 33.23 -13.59
N VAL A 586 -24.29 31.95 -13.89
CA VAL A 586 -25.32 31.11 -14.51
C VAL A 586 -25.97 30.26 -13.42
N PRO A 587 -27.30 30.31 -13.23
CA PRO A 587 -27.99 29.44 -12.29
C PRO A 587 -27.72 27.97 -12.63
N ALA A 588 -27.18 27.21 -11.66
CA ALA A 588 -26.75 25.82 -11.82
C ALA A 588 -27.56 24.84 -10.95
N GLY A 589 -28.52 25.35 -10.18
CA GLY A 589 -29.37 24.58 -9.28
C GLY A 589 -30.15 25.50 -8.32
N LYS A 590 -30.95 24.91 -7.44
CA LYS A 590 -31.71 25.68 -6.44
C LYS A 590 -30.74 26.38 -5.49
N GLY A 591 -30.74 27.71 -5.51
CA GLY A 591 -29.82 28.51 -4.68
C GLY A 591 -28.34 28.46 -5.09
N VAL A 592 -27.98 27.92 -6.26
CA VAL A 592 -26.58 27.89 -6.75
C VAL A 592 -26.46 28.64 -8.07
N SER A 593 -25.48 29.54 -8.16
CA SER A 593 -25.06 30.20 -9.40
C SER A 593 -23.57 30.01 -9.62
N THR A 594 -23.17 29.59 -10.81
CA THR A 594 -21.77 29.34 -11.13
C THR A 594 -21.20 30.50 -11.96
N CYS A 595 -20.11 31.08 -11.49
CA CYS A 595 -19.33 32.10 -12.17
C CYS A 595 -18.11 31.46 -12.86
N THR A 596 -17.89 31.79 -14.12
CA THR A 596 -16.81 31.23 -14.94
C THR A 596 -15.90 32.36 -15.43
N PHE A 597 -14.76 32.55 -14.76
CA PHE A 597 -13.82 33.63 -15.00
C PHE A 597 -12.68 33.20 -15.95
N PRO A 598 -12.48 33.91 -17.08
CA PRO A 598 -11.29 33.74 -17.91
C PRO A 598 -10.04 34.33 -17.22
N LEU A 599 -9.08 33.49 -16.84
CA LEU A 599 -7.80 33.86 -16.24
C LEU A 599 -6.69 33.73 -17.30
N PHE A 600 -6.04 34.83 -17.64
CA PHE A 600 -4.94 34.88 -18.61
C PHE A 600 -3.60 35.06 -17.89
N ASN A 601 -2.62 34.22 -18.25
CA ASN A 601 -1.23 34.47 -17.90
C ASN A 601 -0.61 35.40 -18.95
N THR A 602 -0.35 36.65 -18.56
CA THR A 602 0.26 37.68 -19.43
C THR A 602 1.78 37.77 -19.26
N GLY A 603 2.36 36.86 -18.47
CA GLY A 603 3.78 36.70 -18.29
C GLY A 603 4.51 36.26 -19.56
N ARG A 604 5.83 36.19 -19.46
CA ARG A 604 6.72 35.80 -20.57
C ARG A 604 7.87 34.95 -20.06
N ALA A 605 8.15 33.88 -20.80
CA ALA A 605 9.31 33.04 -20.58
C ALA A 605 10.62 33.83 -20.69
N ALA A 606 11.63 33.31 -20.03
CA ALA A 606 13.02 33.75 -20.10
C ALA A 606 13.91 32.49 -20.14
N PRO A 607 15.15 32.58 -20.66
CA PRO A 607 16.09 31.45 -20.59
C PRO A 607 16.26 30.95 -19.15
N ALA A 608 16.33 29.64 -18.98
CA ALA A 608 16.58 29.02 -17.68
C ALA A 608 17.91 29.57 -17.10
N GLN A 609 17.88 29.89 -15.81
CA GLN A 609 19.05 30.21 -14.98
C GLN A 609 19.17 29.13 -13.89
N GLY A 610 20.23 29.17 -13.09
CA GLY A 610 20.57 28.06 -12.19
C GLY A 610 21.09 26.83 -12.92
N GLN A 611 21.68 25.91 -12.16
CA GLN A 611 22.23 24.66 -12.70
C GLN A 611 21.43 23.46 -12.16
N HIS A 612 20.48 22.99 -12.96
CA HIS A 612 19.78 21.73 -12.73
C HIS A 612 20.61 20.53 -13.24
N PRO A 613 20.32 19.30 -12.77
CA PRO A 613 20.94 18.07 -13.30
C PRO A 613 20.67 17.83 -14.78
N GLU A 614 19.60 18.42 -15.33
CA GLU A 614 19.20 18.34 -16.74
C GLU A 614 18.56 19.64 -17.23
N ASP A 615 18.21 19.72 -18.53
CA ASP A 615 17.53 20.88 -19.09
C ASP A 615 16.05 20.93 -18.68
N VAL A 616 15.72 21.91 -17.85
CA VAL A 616 14.37 22.11 -17.32
C VAL A 616 13.57 23.18 -18.07
N SER A 617 14.08 23.73 -19.17
CA SER A 617 13.48 24.89 -19.87
C SER A 617 12.03 24.66 -20.31
N ALA A 618 11.66 23.41 -20.61
CA ALA A 618 10.31 23.02 -20.98
C ALA A 618 9.30 23.22 -19.84
N TYR A 619 9.74 23.14 -18.58
CA TYR A 619 8.90 23.12 -17.38
C TYR A 619 8.81 24.47 -16.65
N LEU A 620 9.47 25.52 -17.18
CA LEU A 620 9.52 26.87 -16.60
C LEU A 620 8.57 27.86 -17.30
N ASN A 621 7.70 27.39 -18.19
CA ASN A 621 6.85 28.22 -19.05
C ASN A 621 5.48 28.55 -18.44
N THR A 622 5.34 28.34 -17.14
CA THR A 622 4.06 28.34 -16.42
C THR A 622 4.16 29.21 -15.18
N ASP A 623 3.04 29.76 -14.75
CA ASP A 623 2.91 30.37 -13.42
C ASP A 623 1.71 29.76 -12.71
N VAL A 624 1.77 29.73 -11.38
CA VAL A 624 0.67 29.26 -10.53
C VAL A 624 0.01 30.48 -9.90
N TYR A 625 -1.31 30.56 -10.02
CA TYR A 625 -2.12 31.61 -9.41
C TYR A 625 -2.90 31.06 -8.24
N ARG A 626 -2.73 31.68 -7.07
CA ARG A 626 -3.60 31.48 -5.93
C ARG A 626 -4.87 32.29 -6.09
N LEU A 627 -5.98 31.59 -5.87
CA LEU A 627 -7.33 32.07 -6.11
C LEU A 627 -8.02 32.29 -4.76
N LYS A 628 -8.71 33.43 -4.62
CA LYS A 628 -9.53 33.74 -3.45
C LYS A 628 -10.88 34.27 -3.93
N ALA A 629 -11.96 33.63 -3.48
CA ALA A 629 -13.31 34.04 -3.80
C ALA A 629 -14.03 34.61 -2.57
N GLU A 630 -14.71 35.74 -2.74
CA GLU A 630 -15.53 36.35 -1.70
C GLU A 630 -16.94 36.64 -2.25
N ALA A 631 -17.96 36.35 -1.44
CA ALA A 631 -19.34 36.68 -1.76
C ALA A 631 -19.76 37.99 -1.09
N ARG A 632 -20.56 38.79 -1.81
CA ARG A 632 -21.20 40.01 -1.32
C ARG A 632 -22.70 39.92 -1.56
N GLY A 633 -23.46 40.34 -0.56
CA GLY A 633 -24.92 40.29 -0.56
C GLY A 633 -25.43 39.37 0.56
N LYS A 634 -26.60 39.72 1.11
CA LYS A 634 -27.19 38.99 2.23
C LYS A 634 -27.40 37.52 1.86
N GLY A 635 -26.79 36.62 2.64
CA GLY A 635 -27.01 35.19 2.51
C GLY A 635 -26.34 34.53 1.31
N TRP A 636 -25.27 35.12 0.78
CA TRP A 636 -24.44 34.50 -0.25
C TRP A 636 -23.09 34.04 0.34
N THR A 637 -22.67 32.85 -0.02
CA THR A 637 -21.31 32.33 0.20
C THR A 637 -20.67 31.96 -1.13
N ALA A 638 -19.34 31.96 -1.18
CA ALA A 638 -18.57 31.54 -2.34
C ALA A 638 -17.86 30.23 -2.02
N GLN A 639 -17.96 29.26 -2.91
CA GLN A 639 -17.20 28.02 -2.88
C GLN A 639 -16.32 27.96 -4.12
N LEU A 640 -15.02 27.79 -3.92
CA LEU A 640 -14.00 27.83 -4.95
C LEU A 640 -13.45 26.42 -5.15
N PRO A 641 -13.87 25.64 -6.16
CA PRO A 641 -13.50 24.23 -6.28
C PRO A 641 -12.01 23.96 -6.38
N ASN A 642 -11.22 24.93 -6.88
CA ASN A 642 -9.77 24.86 -6.89
C ASN A 642 -9.17 26.20 -6.45
N ALA A 643 -8.33 26.17 -5.43
CA ALA A 643 -7.62 27.34 -4.91
C ALA A 643 -6.41 27.73 -5.77
N LEU A 644 -6.00 26.88 -6.71
CA LEU A 644 -4.85 27.09 -7.57
C LEU A 644 -5.25 27.01 -9.05
N ALA A 645 -4.55 27.78 -9.89
CA ALA A 645 -4.62 27.64 -11.33
C ALA A 645 -3.21 27.73 -11.93
N SER A 646 -2.77 26.66 -12.58
CA SER A 646 -1.51 26.63 -13.32
C SER A 646 -1.77 26.97 -14.79
N VAL A 647 -1.12 28.02 -15.31
CA VAL A 647 -1.39 28.52 -16.66
C VAL A 647 -0.09 28.89 -17.37
N ASP A 648 0.13 28.36 -18.56
CA ASP A 648 1.31 28.67 -19.37
C ASP A 648 1.32 30.14 -19.84
N PHE A 649 2.50 30.71 -20.05
CA PHE A 649 2.66 32.07 -20.56
C PHE A 649 1.93 32.29 -21.89
N GLY A 650 1.15 33.36 -21.96
CA GLY A 650 0.34 33.69 -23.14
C GLY A 650 -0.89 32.79 -23.34
N LYS A 651 -1.14 31.84 -22.43
CA LYS A 651 -2.36 31.02 -22.42
C LYS A 651 -3.36 31.55 -21.39
N HIS A 652 -4.50 30.87 -21.33
CA HIS A 652 -5.55 31.15 -20.36
C HIS A 652 -6.15 29.86 -19.85
N ALA A 653 -6.72 29.93 -18.66
CA ALA A 653 -7.54 28.90 -18.05
C ALA A 653 -8.89 29.49 -17.64
N THR A 654 -9.81 28.60 -17.34
CA THR A 654 -11.15 28.95 -16.87
C THR A 654 -11.24 28.63 -15.38
N VAL A 655 -11.49 29.65 -14.56
CA VAL A 655 -11.68 29.49 -13.11
C VAL A 655 -13.16 29.51 -12.79
N THR A 656 -13.63 28.51 -12.06
CA THR A 656 -15.02 28.39 -11.66
C THR A 656 -15.19 28.76 -10.19
N VAL A 657 -16.25 29.51 -9.87
CA VAL A 657 -16.68 29.79 -8.48
C VAL A 657 -18.16 29.51 -8.36
N ASN A 658 -18.55 28.70 -7.38
CA ASN A 658 -19.94 28.45 -7.06
C ASN A 658 -20.41 29.46 -6.01
N ALA A 659 -21.39 30.28 -6.36
CA ALA A 659 -22.09 31.14 -5.43
C ALA A 659 -23.30 30.40 -4.86
N VAL A 660 -23.33 30.24 -3.55
CA VAL A 660 -24.39 29.54 -2.82
C VAL A 660 -25.22 30.55 -2.07
N ARG A 661 -26.54 30.50 -2.26
CA ARG A 661 -27.52 31.34 -1.58
C ARG A 661 -28.22 30.53 -0.50
N GLU A 662 -28.16 31.03 0.73
CA GLU A 662 -28.91 30.47 1.87
C GLU A 662 -30.43 30.71 1.73
N ALA A 663 -31.22 29.95 2.48
CA ALA A 663 -32.66 30.17 2.57
C ALA A 663 -32.96 31.57 3.11
N GLY A 664 -33.72 32.37 2.36
CA GLY A 664 -34.04 33.76 2.74
C GLY A 664 -32.98 34.80 2.35
N GLY A 665 -31.89 34.40 1.68
CA GLY A 665 -30.88 35.31 1.15
C GLY A 665 -31.42 36.26 0.06
N ALA A 666 -30.68 37.31 -0.27
CA ALA A 666 -31.03 38.21 -1.37
C ALA A 666 -31.01 37.48 -2.72
N ARG A 667 -31.93 37.81 -3.64
CA ARG A 667 -31.94 37.19 -4.99
C ARG A 667 -30.73 37.58 -5.83
N LEU A 668 -30.17 38.76 -5.59
CA LEU A 668 -28.98 39.25 -6.26
C LEU A 668 -27.79 39.16 -5.31
N GLY A 669 -26.66 38.73 -5.86
CA GLY A 669 -25.37 38.71 -5.17
C GLY A 669 -24.25 39.12 -6.11
N LYS A 670 -23.06 39.33 -5.55
CA LYS A 670 -21.84 39.60 -6.29
C LYS A 670 -20.73 38.71 -5.76
N ILE A 671 -20.03 38.02 -6.64
CA ILE A 671 -18.81 37.29 -6.35
C ILE A 671 -17.62 38.13 -6.80
N GLU A 672 -16.62 38.22 -5.94
CA GLU A 672 -15.31 38.81 -6.23
C GLU A 672 -14.29 37.66 -6.26
N LEU A 673 -13.61 37.49 -7.39
CA LEU A 673 -12.51 36.53 -7.52
C LEU A 673 -11.20 37.30 -7.66
N THR A 674 -10.25 37.02 -6.78
CA THR A 674 -8.89 37.55 -6.83
C THR A 674 -7.94 36.43 -7.24
N ALA A 675 -7.08 36.71 -8.21
CA ALA A 675 -5.99 35.84 -8.63
C ALA A 675 -4.64 36.53 -8.36
N THR A 676 -3.73 35.84 -7.69
CA THR A 676 -2.40 36.34 -7.32
C THR A 676 -1.34 35.35 -7.77
N SER A 677 -0.30 35.81 -8.47
CA SER A 677 0.84 34.96 -8.86
C SER A 677 1.61 34.50 -7.61
N GLU A 678 1.86 33.19 -7.51
CA GLU A 678 2.72 32.61 -6.46
C GLU A 678 4.20 32.97 -6.67
N SER A 679 4.58 33.30 -7.90
CA SER A 679 5.96 33.70 -8.26
C SER A 679 6.22 35.20 -8.10
N ASP A 680 5.19 36.06 -8.17
CA ASP A 680 5.28 37.50 -7.89
C ASP A 680 3.96 38.00 -7.28
N PRO A 681 3.84 38.04 -5.94
CA PRO A 681 2.61 38.47 -5.27
C PRO A 681 2.15 39.89 -5.61
N SER A 682 3.01 40.74 -6.20
CA SER A 682 2.60 42.06 -6.71
C SER A 682 1.69 41.97 -7.94
N LYS A 683 1.70 40.83 -8.65
CA LYS A 683 0.78 40.53 -9.76
C LYS A 683 -0.49 39.92 -9.20
N THR A 684 -1.38 40.82 -8.78
CA THR A 684 -2.71 40.47 -8.30
C THR A 684 -3.77 41.21 -9.11
N VAL A 685 -4.90 40.56 -9.36
CA VAL A 685 -6.04 41.15 -10.06
C VAL A 685 -7.35 40.60 -9.48
N THR A 686 -8.36 41.47 -9.37
CA THR A 686 -9.70 41.09 -8.94
C THR A 686 -10.70 41.34 -10.06
N ALA A 687 -11.55 40.37 -10.33
CA ALA A 687 -12.69 40.49 -11.23
C ALA A 687 -13.99 40.18 -10.48
N THR A 688 -15.11 40.58 -11.08
CA THR A 688 -16.42 40.45 -10.44
C THR A 688 -17.38 39.67 -11.30
N CYS A 689 -18.32 39.00 -10.64
CA CYS A 689 -19.42 38.26 -11.26
C CYS A 689 -20.72 38.60 -10.52
N HIS A 690 -21.77 38.91 -11.26
CA HIS A 690 -23.11 39.09 -10.69
C HIS A 690 -23.88 37.78 -10.78
N VAL A 691 -24.52 37.39 -9.68
CA VAL A 691 -25.23 36.11 -9.53
C VAL A 691 -26.70 36.35 -9.19
N VAL A 692 -27.55 35.44 -9.65
CA VAL A 692 -29.00 35.47 -9.44
C VAL A 692 -29.44 34.14 -8.84
N GLY A 693 -29.95 34.16 -7.62
CA GLY A 693 -30.51 32.98 -6.97
C GLY A 693 -31.96 32.73 -7.40
N LEU A 694 -32.23 31.55 -7.97
CA LEU A 694 -33.57 31.05 -8.29
C LEU A 694 -34.29 30.50 -7.05
#